data_AF-A0A3G1KS85-F1
#
_entry.id   AF-A0A3G1KS85-F1
#
_cell.length_a   1.000
_cell.length_b   1.000
_cell.length_c   1.000
_cell.angle_alpha   90.00
_cell.angle_beta   90.00
_cell.angle_gamma   90.00
#
_symmetry.space_group_name_H-M   'P 1'
#
loop_
_entity.id
_entity.type
_entity.pdbx_description
1 polymer ?
#
loop_
_entity_poly.entity_id
_entity_poly.type
_entity_poly.pdbx_seq_one_letter_code
_entity_poly.pdbx_strand_id
1 'polypeptide(L)'
;MQAKGGKQVEKKEVYVLSVQHGLDSLTWASWIYLAAGLDVFFVDPARGNEETWALHRLAERMPVVFRDLTGDASFRQLGEEEKLFSGKQPDAQMLPEQLNSCFGMPKGLVTAPAASPSMCVYGAVLAVRLGYGFLPDHRLAGYPALATGQDSSFPVVVLDAREKYAQEKWVKNRPVHFINHEKECYRYLEESGQETNYLLILNSADLGPVPQDALSLSEMWVKGLSLLGTVLASYRRVGVFDVAQGHPEGRETEKRVQQFVQESGFKPEFQAILGGPGGIPFILQENKEIGASGEEGIRDLHLQLNHDLFYDVAEGRLFQSTPGGLSLQLLSTKYYSEMQRNQERQVLIAAVPHVETGIIFDSDRALIEGKLKPLLESAGHQVTLLTGKEAGNRQVASALAGADFFLYSGHGGPETLNTHQRFLTRGDLSDLPPLVAYASACSTISPRPNWLSVTEGQDWEAIQVPPRQVIGLSLVERGAVSYVGGATVEDFQFTNAVYSIFMESILLKGMSVGQALNETRNFAVLYTGILSQKAPEAYRLSKEGLANIIHQQILLGDPALVPYPEVQHHAKIQKNLSGQDQEYRLSLDIPPESWRRVRVPVQEKEPTRSYYRTRTMENMVPVDQDIISWGDFYPLAYDSQGVAERALMSGFLHLTLDLTPGEAPLHLELHRAEGREECLFCTGERVGPVDATAYWHNFVIPFLMLPPVSFDMKKGWPFVPEDRGDFLRVHWLVPVLVIDEIQRRAYQGEKMEFRLKTGPGKPLTGTVVHDSGEAGSFLLVQAVGQERGEQGRNTFAQAVCDRKGAFKLFCGPEDVFVTAEEQFPLYDLLGPFHPVKREFFPADFARAMDMQLARSRTGILRGRVLDTLTGEPIEDALVRVWRGKLDPCGYYVREGWVGEEIADTEGKFSFSLAEGEYLLSATACTESRRYKSKEISFTVCAGEERHEIYTLDRAASIKGKITFAGSFPPDLTMVLKRYPLKGKGETLSSAPVRRDGTYECLIGFQDRFCILIEKEGWQGIKDTNGDQGYRLAPEEILYRHYFFRTNDES
;
A
#
# COMPACT_ATOMS: atom_id res chain seq x y z
N MET A 1 2.61 -1.98 -53.80
CA MET A 1 3.82 -1.36 -53.21
C MET A 1 3.81 0.13 -53.54
N GLN A 2 3.34 0.96 -52.60
CA GLN A 2 3.55 2.41 -52.62
C GLN A 2 4.04 2.77 -51.21
N ALA A 3 5.25 3.30 -51.14
CA ALA A 3 5.87 3.76 -49.90
C ALA A 3 5.05 4.93 -49.35
N LYS A 4 4.37 4.72 -48.22
CA LYS A 4 3.85 5.82 -47.40
C LYS A 4 5.06 6.57 -46.85
N GLY A 5 5.13 7.87 -47.15
CA GLY A 5 6.18 8.75 -46.68
C GLY A 5 6.33 8.68 -45.16
N GLY A 6 7.54 8.36 -44.70
CA GLY A 6 7.88 8.46 -43.29
C GLY A 6 7.84 9.93 -42.89
N LYS A 7 6.96 10.28 -41.94
CA LYS A 7 7.10 11.53 -41.20
C LYS A 7 8.49 11.54 -40.58
N GLN A 8 9.28 12.55 -40.88
CA GLN A 8 10.56 12.80 -40.23
C GLN A 8 10.28 12.93 -38.72
N VAL A 9 10.75 11.98 -37.92
CA VAL A 9 10.51 11.99 -36.48
C VAL A 9 11.38 13.11 -35.89
N GLU A 10 10.74 14.17 -35.42
CA GLU A 10 11.39 15.30 -34.77
C GLU A 10 12.11 14.80 -33.50
N LYS A 11 13.41 15.11 -33.38
CA LYS A 11 14.19 14.73 -32.19
C LYS A 11 13.95 15.76 -31.09
N LYS A 12 13.67 15.31 -29.87
CA LYS A 12 13.56 16.23 -28.72
C LYS A 12 14.96 16.61 -28.22
N GLU A 13 15.17 17.87 -27.90
CA GLU A 13 16.42 18.31 -27.29
C GLU A 13 16.31 18.25 -25.76
N VAL A 14 17.27 17.57 -25.12
CA VAL A 14 17.31 17.36 -23.68
C VAL A 14 18.62 17.92 -23.14
N TYR A 15 18.55 18.85 -22.19
CA TYR A 15 19.70 19.48 -21.57
C TYR A 15 20.06 18.76 -20.26
N VAL A 16 21.32 18.33 -20.16
CA VAL A 16 21.80 17.55 -19.00
C VAL A 16 22.40 18.49 -17.97
N LEU A 17 21.83 18.52 -16.77
CA LEU A 17 22.17 19.43 -15.69
C LEU A 17 22.75 18.68 -14.48
N SER A 18 23.65 19.32 -13.75
CA SER A 18 24.33 18.72 -12.59
C SER A 18 23.63 19.05 -11.28
N VAL A 19 23.44 18.04 -10.41
CA VAL A 19 23.00 18.29 -9.01
C VAL A 19 24.11 18.90 -8.14
N GLN A 20 25.38 18.88 -8.57
CA GLN A 20 26.50 19.49 -7.83
C GLN A 20 26.47 21.02 -7.87
N HIS A 21 25.82 21.59 -8.90
CA HIS A 21 25.63 23.04 -9.08
C HIS A 21 24.14 23.39 -9.01
N GLY A 22 23.45 22.93 -7.97
CA GLY A 22 21.99 23.00 -7.86
C GLY A 22 21.38 24.36 -8.18
N LEU A 23 21.95 25.47 -7.69
CA LEU A 23 21.42 26.81 -7.93
C LEU A 23 21.49 27.25 -9.41
N ASP A 24 22.60 26.93 -10.08
CA ASP A 24 22.75 27.17 -11.51
C ASP A 24 21.79 26.29 -12.31
N SER A 25 21.70 25.01 -11.95
CA SER A 25 20.79 24.06 -12.60
C SER A 25 19.32 24.45 -12.47
N LEU A 26 18.88 25.00 -11.33
CA LEU A 26 17.52 25.56 -11.17
C LEU A 26 17.28 26.76 -12.10
N THR A 27 18.28 27.63 -12.23
CA THR A 27 18.23 28.74 -13.20
C THR A 27 18.07 28.16 -14.60
N TRP A 28 19.01 27.34 -15.08
CA TRP A 28 18.94 26.72 -16.40
C TRP A 28 17.61 26.02 -16.67
N ALA A 29 17.12 25.20 -15.74
CA ALA A 29 15.87 24.47 -15.91
C ALA A 29 14.67 25.39 -16.17
N SER A 30 14.50 26.45 -15.38
CA SER A 30 13.40 27.40 -15.58
C SER A 30 13.46 28.09 -16.96
N TRP A 31 14.65 28.40 -17.44
CA TRP A 31 14.87 29.08 -18.71
C TRP A 31 14.69 28.15 -19.90
N ILE A 32 15.19 26.91 -19.82
CA ILE A 32 15.03 25.89 -20.87
C ILE A 32 13.54 25.62 -21.12
N TYR A 33 12.73 25.55 -20.05
CA TYR A 33 11.28 25.33 -20.16
C TYR A 33 10.48 26.53 -20.69
N LEU A 34 11.10 27.69 -20.98
CA LEU A 34 10.45 28.77 -21.73
C LEU A 34 10.23 28.41 -23.20
N ALA A 35 11.12 27.60 -23.77
CA ALA A 35 11.03 27.15 -25.14
C ALA A 35 10.24 25.83 -25.24
N ALA A 36 9.30 25.79 -26.18
CA ALA A 36 8.50 24.59 -26.41
C ALA A 36 9.36 23.44 -26.97
N GLY A 37 9.15 22.23 -26.45
CA GLY A 37 9.81 21.01 -26.95
C GLY A 37 11.21 20.74 -26.41
N LEU A 38 11.68 21.53 -25.44
CA LEU A 38 12.91 21.27 -24.70
C LEU A 38 12.62 20.61 -23.35
N ASP A 39 13.55 19.77 -22.89
CA ASP A 39 13.52 19.16 -21.56
C ASP A 39 14.86 19.26 -20.85
N VAL A 40 14.82 19.00 -19.54
CA VAL A 40 16.02 18.84 -18.72
C VAL A 40 16.12 17.45 -18.14
N PHE A 41 17.37 17.03 -17.89
CA PHE A 41 17.72 15.75 -17.29
C PHE A 41 18.78 15.99 -16.23
N PHE A 42 18.51 15.65 -14.97
CA PHE A 42 19.44 15.88 -13.87
C PHE A 42 20.33 14.65 -13.66
N VAL A 43 21.61 14.87 -13.42
CA VAL A 43 22.60 13.83 -13.11
C VAL A 43 23.44 14.21 -11.90
N ASP A 44 23.98 13.21 -11.20
CA ASP A 44 25.11 13.37 -10.30
C ASP A 44 26.40 12.93 -11.01
N PRO A 45 27.25 13.87 -11.48
CA PRO A 45 28.53 13.54 -12.10
C PRO A 45 29.41 12.58 -11.30
N ALA A 46 29.29 12.55 -9.97
CA ALA A 46 30.02 11.62 -9.11
C ALA A 46 29.63 10.13 -9.34
N ARG A 47 28.50 9.87 -10.00
CA ARG A 47 27.93 8.55 -10.30
C ARG A 47 27.95 8.19 -11.78
N GLY A 48 28.92 8.75 -12.52
CA GLY A 48 29.12 8.64 -13.98
C GLY A 48 28.41 7.48 -14.69
N ASN A 49 28.82 6.23 -14.45
CA ASN A 49 28.29 5.05 -15.16
C ASN A 49 26.77 4.83 -15.00
N GLU A 50 26.21 5.14 -13.82
CA GLU A 50 24.78 4.94 -13.56
C GLU A 50 23.96 6.05 -14.21
N GLU A 51 24.50 7.26 -14.25
CA GLU A 51 23.91 8.41 -14.92
C GLU A 51 23.94 8.27 -16.45
N THR A 52 25.06 7.81 -17.03
CA THR A 52 25.14 7.56 -18.47
C THR A 52 24.26 6.40 -18.91
N TRP A 53 24.14 5.34 -18.10
CA TRP A 53 23.17 4.27 -18.35
C TRP A 53 21.74 4.84 -18.49
N ALA A 54 21.33 5.75 -17.60
CA ALA A 54 20.00 6.34 -17.63
C ALA A 54 19.77 7.19 -18.90
N LEU A 55 20.79 7.92 -19.36
CA LEU A 55 20.75 8.67 -20.63
C LEU A 55 20.60 7.73 -21.85
N HIS A 56 21.36 6.63 -21.91
CA HIS A 56 21.21 5.63 -22.97
C HIS A 56 19.81 5.04 -23.00
N ARG A 57 19.25 4.68 -21.83
CA ARG A 57 17.89 4.15 -21.75
C ARG A 57 16.86 5.13 -22.29
N LEU A 58 16.98 6.42 -22.00
CA LEU A 58 16.08 7.43 -22.56
C LEU A 58 16.21 7.51 -24.09
N ALA A 59 17.43 7.47 -24.61
CA ALA A 59 17.70 7.51 -26.05
C ALA A 59 17.20 6.28 -26.81
N GLU A 60 17.13 5.13 -26.15
CA GLU A 60 16.51 3.92 -26.72
C GLU A 60 14.98 4.02 -26.75
N ARG A 61 14.36 4.68 -25.76
CA ARG A 61 12.90 4.83 -25.66
C ARG A 61 12.32 5.84 -26.64
N MET A 62 13.06 6.91 -26.89
CA MET A 62 12.58 8.02 -27.72
C MET A 62 13.72 8.77 -28.41
N PRO A 63 13.47 9.37 -29.58
CA PRO A 63 14.48 10.09 -30.33
C PRO A 63 14.83 11.42 -29.62
N VAL A 64 16.01 11.45 -29.00
CA VAL A 64 16.52 12.61 -28.25
C VAL A 64 17.89 13.05 -28.75
N VAL A 65 18.23 14.29 -28.43
CA VAL A 65 19.57 14.87 -28.57
C VAL A 65 19.97 15.45 -27.23
N PHE A 66 21.06 14.96 -26.66
CA PHE A 66 21.57 15.48 -25.39
C PHE A 66 22.52 16.65 -25.59
N ARG A 67 22.32 17.69 -24.76
CA ARG A 67 23.18 18.86 -24.64
C ARG A 67 23.72 18.93 -23.21
N ASP A 68 25.00 18.65 -23.04
CA ASP A 68 25.63 18.73 -21.72
C ASP A 68 25.78 20.19 -21.25
N LEU A 69 25.27 20.46 -20.05
CA LEU A 69 25.36 21.70 -19.28
C LEU A 69 25.72 21.39 -17.81
N THR A 70 26.35 20.25 -17.55
CA THR A 70 26.69 19.81 -16.18
C THR A 70 27.80 20.66 -15.55
N GLY A 71 28.65 21.27 -16.38
CA GLY A 71 29.85 21.96 -15.92
C GLY A 71 30.97 21.04 -15.43
N ASP A 72 30.79 19.71 -15.54
CA ASP A 72 31.76 18.71 -15.08
C ASP A 72 32.56 18.14 -16.26
N ALA A 73 33.86 18.41 -16.29
CA ALA A 73 34.74 17.98 -17.38
C ALA A 73 34.88 16.46 -17.48
N SER A 74 34.82 15.74 -16.35
CA SER A 74 34.99 14.29 -16.31
C SER A 74 33.74 13.58 -16.83
N PHE A 75 32.56 14.04 -16.42
CA PHE A 75 31.29 13.51 -16.92
C PHE A 75 31.09 13.84 -18.40
N ARG A 76 31.51 15.03 -18.82
CA ARG A 76 31.53 15.41 -20.23
C ARG A 76 32.39 14.46 -21.06
N GLN A 77 33.63 14.21 -20.63
CA GLN A 77 34.53 13.30 -21.33
C GLN A 77 33.90 11.92 -21.45
N LEU A 78 33.31 11.41 -20.37
CA LEU A 78 32.61 10.12 -20.37
C LEU A 78 31.47 10.09 -21.41
N GLY A 79 30.62 11.13 -21.45
CA GLY A 79 29.53 11.19 -22.43
C GLY A 79 29.99 11.43 -23.88
N GLU A 80 31.15 12.07 -24.11
CA GLU A 80 31.78 12.16 -25.44
C GLU A 80 32.32 10.79 -25.89
N GLU A 81 32.97 10.04 -25.00
CA GLU A 81 33.44 8.67 -25.24
C GLU A 81 32.28 7.72 -25.57
N GLU A 82 31.15 7.88 -24.88
CA GLU A 82 29.92 7.11 -25.11
C GLU A 82 29.03 7.67 -26.24
N LYS A 83 29.44 8.76 -26.90
CA LYS A 83 28.72 9.42 -28.01
C LYS A 83 27.30 9.90 -27.66
N LEU A 84 27.07 10.30 -26.42
CA LEU A 84 25.79 10.81 -25.94
C LEU A 84 25.53 12.26 -26.36
N PHE A 85 26.57 13.10 -26.38
CA PHE A 85 26.42 14.54 -26.62
C PHE A 85 26.65 14.95 -28.08
N SER A 86 25.94 15.98 -28.54
CA SER A 86 26.16 16.53 -29.89
C SER A 86 26.02 18.05 -29.99
N GLY A 87 26.75 18.62 -30.97
CA GLY A 87 26.69 20.02 -31.40
C GLY A 87 27.42 21.04 -30.51
N LYS A 88 27.32 22.34 -30.87
CA LYS A 88 27.91 23.44 -30.08
C LYS A 88 27.13 23.63 -28.79
N GLN A 89 27.86 23.79 -27.69
CA GLN A 89 27.30 23.96 -26.35
C GLN A 89 27.12 25.44 -26.00
N PRO A 90 26.08 25.78 -25.22
CA PRO A 90 26.01 27.04 -24.49
C PRO A 90 27.17 27.16 -23.49
N ASP A 91 27.63 28.39 -23.22
CA ASP A 91 28.57 28.66 -22.15
C ASP A 91 27.93 28.35 -20.78
N ALA A 92 28.65 27.69 -19.88
CA ALA A 92 28.16 27.35 -18.54
C ALA A 92 27.90 28.59 -17.68
N GLN A 93 28.50 29.74 -18.03
CA GLN A 93 28.32 31.02 -17.33
C GLN A 93 27.59 32.05 -18.20
N MET A 94 26.42 31.69 -18.74
CA MET A 94 25.62 32.65 -19.50
C MET A 94 25.08 33.79 -18.63
N LEU A 95 25.35 35.02 -19.07
CA LEU A 95 24.66 36.21 -18.60
C LEU A 95 23.17 36.14 -18.99
N PRO A 96 22.27 36.80 -18.27
CA PRO A 96 20.83 36.72 -18.57
C PRO A 96 20.43 37.17 -19.99
N GLU A 97 21.22 38.06 -20.61
CA GLU A 97 21.07 38.44 -22.03
C GLU A 97 21.25 37.24 -22.97
N GLN A 98 22.20 36.36 -22.65
CA GLN A 98 22.49 35.17 -23.44
C GLN A 98 21.40 34.11 -23.24
N LEU A 99 20.88 33.95 -22.02
CA LEU A 99 19.73 33.08 -21.75
C LEU A 99 18.50 33.48 -22.58
N ASN A 100 18.19 34.79 -22.63
CA ASN A 100 17.14 35.33 -23.50
C ASN A 100 17.35 34.99 -24.97
N SER A 101 18.60 35.11 -25.46
CA SER A 101 18.92 34.80 -26.85
C SER A 101 18.80 33.31 -27.19
N CYS A 102 19.00 32.44 -26.21
CA CYS A 102 19.00 30.98 -26.39
C CYS A 102 17.60 30.36 -26.23
N PHE A 103 16.81 30.79 -25.24
CA PHE A 103 15.55 30.14 -24.88
C PHE A 103 14.31 31.05 -25.00
N GLY A 104 14.51 32.31 -25.37
CA GLY A 104 13.44 33.30 -25.49
C GLY A 104 13.25 34.14 -24.24
N MET A 105 12.42 35.18 -24.37
CA MET A 105 12.13 36.13 -23.30
C MET A 105 11.04 35.57 -22.38
N PRO A 106 11.27 35.51 -21.05
CA PRO A 106 10.26 35.01 -20.11
C PRO A 106 9.09 36.00 -19.98
N LYS A 107 7.93 35.51 -19.52
CA LYS A 107 6.76 36.37 -19.25
C LYS A 107 6.88 37.20 -17.96
N GLY A 108 7.83 36.85 -17.12
CA GLY A 108 8.10 37.46 -15.82
C GLY A 108 9.34 36.85 -15.19
N LEU A 109 9.70 37.30 -13.99
CA LEU A 109 10.81 36.73 -13.22
C LEU A 109 10.36 36.27 -11.84
N VAL A 110 10.95 35.18 -11.37
CA VAL A 110 10.90 34.74 -9.98
C VAL A 110 12.30 34.82 -9.39
N THR A 111 12.44 35.36 -8.19
CA THR A 111 13.72 35.46 -7.49
C THR A 111 13.62 35.03 -6.04
N ALA A 112 14.70 34.47 -5.52
CA ALA A 112 14.81 33.97 -4.16
C ALA A 112 16.24 34.20 -3.62
N PRO A 113 16.42 34.23 -2.28
CA PRO A 113 17.73 34.34 -1.66
C PRO A 113 18.61 33.14 -2.00
N ALA A 114 19.79 33.37 -2.61
CA ALA A 114 20.70 32.31 -3.01
C ALA A 114 21.17 31.41 -1.85
N ALA A 115 21.14 31.93 -0.62
CA ALA A 115 21.50 31.21 0.59
C ALA A 115 20.39 30.29 1.13
N SER A 116 19.19 30.30 0.54
CA SER A 116 18.06 29.45 0.93
C SER A 116 17.74 28.42 -0.16
N PRO A 117 18.25 27.18 -0.05
CA PRO A 117 17.96 26.11 -1.01
C PRO A 117 16.45 25.87 -1.17
N SER A 118 15.72 25.89 -0.06
CA SER A 118 14.26 25.76 -0.03
C SER A 118 13.56 26.79 -0.92
N MET A 119 13.81 28.07 -0.69
CA MET A 119 13.20 29.15 -1.48
C MET A 119 13.67 29.13 -2.94
N CYS A 120 14.89 28.69 -3.22
CA CYS A 120 15.39 28.57 -4.59
C CYS A 120 14.69 27.46 -5.37
N VAL A 121 14.57 26.25 -4.79
CA VAL A 121 13.81 25.14 -5.40
C VAL A 121 12.38 25.57 -5.64
N TYR A 122 11.76 26.17 -4.62
CA TYR A 122 10.40 26.68 -4.69
C TYR A 122 10.21 27.71 -5.82
N GLY A 123 11.11 28.69 -5.90
CA GLY A 123 11.07 29.74 -6.91
C GLY A 123 11.28 29.24 -8.33
N ALA A 124 12.13 28.24 -8.51
CA ALA A 124 12.33 27.62 -9.81
C ALA A 124 11.11 26.81 -10.27
N VAL A 125 10.49 26.04 -9.37
CA VAL A 125 9.24 25.32 -9.67
C VAL A 125 8.11 26.30 -10.02
N LEU A 126 7.96 27.36 -9.23
CA LEU A 126 7.00 28.42 -9.49
C LEU A 126 7.26 29.09 -10.84
N ALA A 127 8.53 29.37 -11.17
CA ALA A 127 8.90 29.96 -12.44
C ALA A 127 8.49 29.09 -13.64
N VAL A 128 8.76 27.77 -13.58
CA VAL A 128 8.33 26.83 -14.61
C VAL A 128 6.80 26.82 -14.76
N ARG A 129 6.06 26.77 -13.64
CA ARG A 129 4.57 26.80 -13.66
C ARG A 129 4.01 28.05 -14.32
N LEU A 130 4.63 29.21 -14.11
CA LEU A 130 4.19 30.50 -14.65
C LEU A 130 4.69 30.79 -16.08
N GLY A 131 5.67 30.01 -16.58
CA GLY A 131 6.43 30.36 -17.78
C GLY A 131 7.30 31.61 -17.59
N TYR A 132 7.85 31.76 -16.38
CA TYR A 132 8.76 32.82 -15.96
C TYR A 132 10.21 32.30 -15.92
N GLY A 133 11.18 33.20 -15.89
CA GLY A 133 12.58 32.85 -15.62
C GLY A 133 12.87 32.90 -14.12
N PHE A 134 13.59 31.92 -13.58
CA PHE A 134 14.13 31.99 -12.22
C PHE A 134 15.53 32.61 -12.24
N LEU A 135 15.80 33.53 -11.33
CA LEU A 135 17.13 34.08 -11.08
C LEU A 135 17.35 34.27 -9.58
N PRO A 136 18.44 33.75 -8.99
CA PRO A 136 18.76 34.05 -7.59
C PRO A 136 19.07 35.54 -7.41
N ASP A 137 18.80 36.06 -6.22
CA ASP A 137 18.91 37.47 -5.85
C ASP A 137 20.24 38.13 -6.28
N HIS A 138 21.38 37.46 -6.08
CA HIS A 138 22.70 37.98 -6.46
C HIS A 138 22.89 38.17 -7.98
N ARG A 139 22.06 37.53 -8.82
CA ARG A 139 22.07 37.71 -10.29
C ARG A 139 21.00 38.67 -10.79
N LEU A 140 20.04 39.03 -9.94
CA LEU A 140 18.90 39.85 -10.32
C LEU A 140 19.30 41.25 -10.79
N ALA A 141 20.28 41.87 -10.13
CA ALA A 141 20.77 43.22 -10.45
C ALA A 141 21.40 43.32 -11.86
N GLY A 142 21.85 42.20 -12.43
CA GLY A 142 22.42 42.13 -13.76
C GLY A 142 21.40 41.95 -14.89
N TYR A 143 20.09 41.86 -14.61
CA TYR A 143 19.09 41.62 -15.64
C TYR A 143 18.75 42.91 -16.42
N PRO A 144 18.89 42.93 -17.77
CA PRO A 144 18.77 44.15 -18.58
C PRO A 144 17.42 44.83 -18.46
N ALA A 145 16.33 44.05 -18.43
CA ALA A 145 14.99 44.61 -18.29
C ALA A 145 14.81 45.28 -16.92
N LEU A 146 15.50 44.84 -15.86
CA LEU A 146 15.49 45.48 -14.53
C LEU A 146 16.43 46.68 -14.47
N ALA A 147 17.52 46.67 -15.25
CA ALA A 147 18.50 47.75 -15.30
C ALA A 147 18.03 49.00 -16.07
N THR A 148 17.24 48.85 -17.14
CA THR A 148 16.84 49.98 -18.01
C THR A 148 15.54 50.69 -17.60
N GLY A 149 14.72 50.07 -16.74
CA GLY A 149 13.45 50.65 -16.26
C GLY A 149 12.38 50.91 -17.32
N GLN A 150 12.56 50.43 -18.55
CA GLN A 150 11.75 50.83 -19.71
C GLN A 150 10.41 50.09 -19.86
N ASP A 151 10.21 48.95 -19.19
CA ASP A 151 8.95 48.20 -19.23
C ASP A 151 8.32 48.11 -17.82
N SER A 152 7.32 48.92 -17.52
CA SER A 152 6.64 48.94 -16.22
C SER A 152 5.63 47.79 -16.05
N SER A 153 5.40 46.98 -17.09
CA SER A 153 4.40 45.90 -17.09
C SER A 153 4.96 44.51 -16.78
N PHE A 154 6.29 44.36 -16.75
CA PHE A 154 6.97 43.09 -16.54
C PHE A 154 6.89 42.63 -15.06
N PRO A 155 6.20 41.53 -14.74
CA PRO A 155 5.96 41.09 -13.36
C PRO A 155 7.21 40.45 -12.74
N VAL A 156 7.43 40.74 -11.46
CA VAL A 156 8.49 40.13 -10.66
C VAL A 156 7.90 39.53 -9.38
N VAL A 157 8.20 38.27 -9.12
CA VAL A 157 7.84 37.57 -7.89
C VAL A 157 9.09 37.38 -7.04
N VAL A 158 9.04 37.81 -5.79
CA VAL A 158 10.15 37.77 -4.83
C VAL A 158 9.78 36.85 -3.68
N LEU A 159 10.54 35.77 -3.50
CA LEU A 159 10.38 34.82 -2.40
C LEU A 159 11.18 35.26 -1.17
N ASP A 160 10.82 36.41 -0.61
CA ASP A 160 11.43 36.98 0.59
C ASP A 160 10.60 38.16 1.12
N ALA A 161 10.99 38.67 2.29
CA ALA A 161 10.40 39.82 2.93
C ALA A 161 10.60 41.12 2.12
N ARG A 162 9.52 41.90 1.97
CA ARG A 162 9.52 43.17 1.21
C ARG A 162 10.53 44.18 1.73
N GLU A 163 10.77 44.20 3.03
CA GLU A 163 11.64 45.14 3.72
C GLU A 163 13.08 45.09 3.20
N LYS A 164 13.56 43.90 2.81
CA LYS A 164 14.92 43.70 2.29
C LYS A 164 15.15 44.35 0.92
N TYR A 165 14.08 44.50 0.13
CA TYR A 165 14.15 45.04 -1.23
C TYR A 165 13.55 46.46 -1.33
N ALA A 166 13.14 47.07 -0.21
CA ALA A 166 12.46 48.37 -0.20
C ALA A 166 13.30 49.52 -0.79
N GLN A 167 14.62 49.38 -0.77
CA GLN A 167 15.56 50.38 -1.34
C GLN A 167 15.86 50.18 -2.82
N GLU A 168 15.47 49.03 -3.39
CA GLU A 168 15.73 48.68 -4.78
C GLU A 168 14.90 49.53 -5.75
N LYS A 169 15.55 50.07 -6.80
CA LYS A 169 14.89 50.97 -7.76
C LYS A 169 13.77 50.29 -8.54
N TRP A 170 13.94 49.00 -8.87
CA TRP A 170 12.95 48.24 -9.65
C TRP A 170 11.68 47.92 -8.86
N VAL A 171 11.75 47.83 -7.53
CA VAL A 171 10.58 47.61 -6.65
C VAL A 171 9.62 48.79 -6.65
N LYS A 172 10.12 50.02 -6.86
CA LYS A 172 9.31 51.24 -6.82
C LYS A 172 8.54 51.51 -8.12
N ASN A 173 8.99 50.93 -9.23
CA ASN A 173 8.56 51.30 -10.57
C ASN A 173 7.75 50.21 -11.29
N ARG A 174 7.45 49.07 -10.61
CA ARG A 174 6.90 47.86 -11.24
C ARG A 174 5.95 47.09 -10.32
N PRO A 175 5.07 46.24 -10.88
CA PRO A 175 4.31 45.27 -10.11
C PRO A 175 5.25 44.19 -9.57
N VAL A 176 5.49 44.21 -8.25
CA VAL A 176 6.28 43.21 -7.54
C VAL A 176 5.39 42.51 -6.53
N HIS A 177 5.36 41.17 -6.59
CA HIS A 177 4.66 40.32 -5.63
C HIS A 177 5.67 39.71 -4.68
N PHE A 178 5.45 39.89 -3.38
CA PHE A 178 6.29 39.30 -2.33
C PHE A 178 5.55 38.09 -1.74
N ILE A 179 6.25 36.96 -1.64
CA ILE A 179 5.75 35.70 -1.11
C ILE A 179 6.71 35.26 -0.01
N ASN A 180 6.22 35.06 1.20
CA ASN A 180 7.03 34.77 2.38
C ASN A 180 6.95 33.30 2.82
N HIS A 181 5.92 32.57 2.38
CA HIS A 181 5.69 31.16 2.73
C HIS A 181 4.83 30.45 1.68
N GLU A 182 4.76 29.11 1.75
CA GLU A 182 4.19 28.23 0.72
C GLU A 182 2.71 28.54 0.44
N LYS A 183 1.92 28.83 1.48
CA LYS A 183 0.49 29.18 1.34
C LYS A 183 0.27 30.46 0.51
N GLU A 184 1.16 31.46 0.58
CA GLU A 184 1.03 32.68 -0.23
C GLU A 184 1.25 32.41 -1.71
N CYS A 185 2.11 31.44 -2.04
CA CYS A 185 2.34 31.05 -3.41
C CYS A 185 1.20 30.21 -3.98
N TYR A 186 0.63 29.30 -3.19
CA TYR A 186 -0.60 28.61 -3.61
C TYR A 186 -1.69 29.63 -3.98
N ARG A 187 -1.92 30.60 -3.10
CA ARG A 187 -2.86 31.70 -3.37
C ARG A 187 -2.47 32.50 -4.62
N TYR A 188 -1.19 32.79 -4.81
CA TYR A 188 -0.70 33.50 -5.99
C TYR A 188 -0.94 32.72 -7.30
N LEU A 189 -0.76 31.39 -7.28
CA LEU A 189 -1.07 30.52 -8.41
C LEU A 189 -2.57 30.58 -8.75
N GLU A 190 -3.44 30.47 -7.75
CA GLU A 190 -4.89 30.60 -7.94
C GLU A 190 -5.29 31.99 -8.47
N GLU A 191 -4.78 33.06 -7.87
CA GLU A 191 -5.03 34.46 -8.30
C GLU A 191 -4.53 34.70 -9.73
N SER A 192 -3.49 33.98 -10.16
CA SER A 192 -2.93 34.02 -11.52
C SER A 192 -3.64 33.07 -12.50
N GLY A 193 -4.75 32.44 -12.09
CA GLY A 193 -5.51 31.49 -12.91
C GLY A 193 -4.79 30.17 -13.19
N GLN A 194 -3.78 29.81 -12.40
CA GLN A 194 -3.08 28.53 -12.51
C GLN A 194 -3.76 27.50 -11.62
N GLU A 195 -4.47 26.55 -12.24
CA GLU A 195 -5.02 25.40 -11.53
C GLU A 195 -3.90 24.55 -10.91
N THR A 196 -4.14 24.09 -9.68
CA THR A 196 -3.25 23.23 -8.90
C THR A 196 -4.06 22.06 -8.36
N ASN A 197 -3.65 20.83 -8.67
CA ASN A 197 -4.30 19.60 -8.17
C ASN A 197 -3.29 18.53 -7.73
N TYR A 198 -1.99 18.83 -7.77
CA TYR A 198 -0.91 17.90 -7.51
C TYR A 198 -0.03 18.44 -6.39
N LEU A 199 -0.13 17.87 -5.20
CA LEU A 199 0.75 18.20 -4.07
C LEU A 199 2.11 17.51 -4.26
N LEU A 200 3.18 18.28 -4.34
CA LEU A 200 4.55 17.78 -4.37
C LEU A 200 5.21 18.05 -3.02
N ILE A 201 5.43 16.98 -2.25
CA ILE A 201 6.18 17.02 -0.99
C ILE A 201 7.64 16.71 -1.33
N LEU A 202 8.56 17.64 -1.08
CA LEU A 202 9.99 17.46 -1.32
C LEU A 202 10.82 17.87 -0.11
N ASN A 203 12.12 17.59 -0.11
CA ASN A 203 13.03 18.05 0.93
C ASN A 203 14.30 18.65 0.32
N SER A 204 14.40 19.98 0.31
CA SER A 204 15.57 20.70 -0.22
C SER A 204 16.85 20.53 0.58
N ALA A 205 16.79 19.92 1.77
CA ALA A 205 17.99 19.53 2.53
C ALA A 205 18.86 18.53 1.78
N ASP A 206 18.31 17.82 0.77
CA ASP A 206 19.03 16.91 -0.11
C ASP A 206 20.06 17.58 -1.03
N LEU A 207 20.11 18.92 -1.08
CA LEU A 207 21.13 19.69 -1.79
C LEU A 207 22.41 19.86 -0.95
N GLY A 208 22.32 19.62 0.36
CA GLY A 208 23.45 19.66 1.28
C GLY A 208 24.30 18.39 1.27
N PRO A 209 25.22 18.24 2.24
CA PRO A 209 25.91 16.99 2.51
C PRO A 209 24.91 15.90 2.91
N VAL A 210 25.06 14.72 2.31
CA VAL A 210 24.17 13.58 2.49
C VAL A 210 24.90 12.46 3.26
N PRO A 211 24.25 11.74 4.20
CA PRO A 211 24.85 10.57 4.85
C PRO A 211 25.31 9.52 3.83
N GLN A 212 26.53 9.00 3.97
CA GLN A 212 27.14 8.11 2.96
C GLN A 212 26.74 6.63 3.08
N ASP A 213 26.21 6.19 4.22
CA ASP A 213 25.92 4.77 4.49
C ASP A 213 24.47 4.57 4.94
N ALA A 214 23.62 4.06 4.03
CA ALA A 214 22.27 3.60 4.37
C ALA A 214 22.27 2.08 4.55
N LEU A 215 21.90 1.60 5.74
CA LEU A 215 21.86 0.18 6.08
C LEU A 215 20.52 -0.48 5.70
N SER A 216 19.51 0.35 5.45
CA SER A 216 18.18 -0.04 4.99
C SER A 216 17.62 1.01 4.03
N LEU A 217 16.57 0.64 3.30
CA LEU A 217 15.89 1.55 2.37
C LEU A 217 15.31 2.78 3.11
N SER A 218 14.86 2.64 4.37
CA SER A 218 14.35 3.75 5.20
C SER A 218 15.38 4.85 5.49
N GLU A 219 16.67 4.53 5.44
CA GLU A 219 17.77 5.46 5.73
C GLU A 219 18.33 6.11 4.46
N MET A 220 17.83 5.72 3.28
CA MET A 220 18.44 6.10 2.02
C MET A 220 18.15 7.57 1.66
N TRP A 221 19.21 8.36 1.61
CA TRP A 221 19.21 9.71 1.05
C TRP A 221 19.85 9.72 -0.34
N VAL A 222 19.35 10.62 -1.20
CA VAL A 222 19.88 10.81 -2.56
C VAL A 222 19.98 12.30 -2.82
N LYS A 223 21.16 12.74 -3.26
CA LYS A 223 21.45 14.16 -3.45
C LYS A 223 20.66 14.73 -4.64
N GLY A 224 20.01 15.87 -4.42
CA GLY A 224 19.41 16.71 -5.46
C GLY A 224 18.18 16.14 -6.17
N LEU A 225 17.44 15.22 -5.55
CA LEU A 225 16.13 14.80 -6.06
C LEU A 225 15.13 15.95 -6.07
N SER A 226 15.22 16.90 -5.13
CA SER A 226 14.37 18.09 -5.04
C SER A 226 14.42 18.97 -6.31
N LEU A 227 15.54 18.95 -7.06
CA LEU A 227 15.68 19.70 -8.31
C LEU A 227 14.72 19.21 -9.41
N LEU A 228 14.38 17.91 -9.39
CA LEU A 228 13.45 17.32 -10.35
C LEU A 228 12.00 17.81 -10.17
N GLY A 229 11.70 18.58 -9.12
CA GLY A 229 10.44 19.32 -9.00
C GLY A 229 10.19 20.21 -10.22
N THR A 230 11.26 20.75 -10.84
CA THR A 230 11.16 21.54 -12.08
C THR A 230 10.70 20.70 -13.28
N VAL A 231 11.12 19.43 -13.37
CA VAL A 231 10.68 18.50 -14.42
C VAL A 231 9.19 18.22 -14.26
N LEU A 232 8.74 17.89 -13.05
CA LEU A 232 7.31 17.68 -12.74
C LEU A 232 6.48 18.92 -13.07
N ALA A 233 6.93 20.11 -12.65
CA ALA A 233 6.25 21.37 -12.91
C ALA A 233 6.03 21.66 -14.40
N SER A 234 6.86 21.10 -15.28
CA SER A 234 6.74 21.26 -16.73
C SER A 234 5.54 20.53 -17.34
N TYR A 235 4.96 19.54 -16.65
CA TYR A 235 3.83 18.76 -17.17
C TYR A 235 2.73 18.42 -16.14
N ARG A 236 2.93 18.75 -14.87
CA ARG A 236 1.95 18.62 -13.78
C ARG A 236 1.58 19.97 -13.19
N ARG A 237 0.39 20.01 -12.59
CA ARG A 237 -0.17 21.19 -11.93
C ARG A 237 0.24 21.23 -10.46
N VAL A 238 1.54 21.40 -10.27
CA VAL A 238 2.23 21.20 -8.99
C VAL A 238 2.00 22.37 -8.04
N GLY A 239 1.62 22.05 -6.80
CA GLY A 239 1.76 22.89 -5.61
C GLY A 239 2.81 22.27 -4.69
N VAL A 240 3.84 23.02 -4.34
CA VAL A 240 5.00 22.51 -3.58
C VAL A 240 4.82 22.69 -2.08
N PHE A 241 5.21 21.69 -1.32
CA PHE A 241 5.49 21.76 0.10
C PHE A 241 6.92 21.24 0.35
N ASP A 242 7.77 22.06 0.97
CA ASP A 242 9.14 21.67 1.29
C ASP A 242 9.28 21.35 2.78
N VAL A 243 9.77 20.14 3.07
CA VAL A 243 10.05 19.71 4.45
C VAL A 243 11.19 20.53 5.06
N ALA A 244 12.23 20.82 4.26
CA ALA A 244 13.42 21.61 4.60
C ALA A 244 14.10 21.21 5.92
N GLN A 245 14.25 19.91 6.19
CA GLN A 245 14.85 19.40 7.44
C GLN A 245 15.91 18.33 7.16
N GLY A 246 17.03 18.38 7.88
CA GLY A 246 18.10 17.37 7.79
C GLY A 246 17.80 16.06 8.54
N HIS A 247 16.92 16.09 9.55
CA HIS A 247 16.45 14.92 10.29
C HIS A 247 14.93 14.98 10.46
N PRO A 248 14.17 14.81 9.37
CA PRO A 248 12.71 14.84 9.43
C PRO A 248 12.15 13.61 10.13
N GLU A 249 10.98 13.75 10.73
CA GLU A 249 10.18 12.63 11.27
C GLU A 249 8.87 12.50 10.48
N GLY A 250 8.48 11.27 10.15
CA GLY A 250 7.31 11.02 9.28
C GLY A 250 6.00 11.59 9.84
N ARG A 251 5.69 11.35 11.12
CA ARG A 251 4.44 11.82 11.76
C ARG A 251 4.35 13.35 11.86
N GLU A 252 5.46 14.01 12.15
CA GLU A 252 5.52 15.48 12.21
C GLU A 252 5.47 16.09 10.80
N THR A 253 6.08 15.43 9.81
CA THR A 253 5.97 15.84 8.40
C THR A 253 4.52 15.78 7.94
N GLU A 254 3.84 14.65 8.12
CA GLU A 254 2.41 14.50 7.79
C GLU A 254 1.55 15.57 8.48
N LYS A 255 1.81 15.86 9.76
CA LYS A 255 1.10 16.91 10.51
C LYS A 255 1.22 18.27 9.84
N ARG A 256 2.45 18.67 9.45
CA ARG A 256 2.72 19.96 8.82
C ARG A 256 2.08 20.05 7.44
N VAL A 257 2.11 18.96 6.66
CA VAL A 257 1.47 18.89 5.34
C VAL A 257 -0.04 19.01 5.47
N GLN A 258 -0.66 18.24 6.38
CA GLN A 258 -2.09 18.29 6.65
C GLN A 258 -2.53 19.70 7.09
N GLN A 259 -1.75 20.35 7.96
CA GLN A 259 -1.98 21.73 8.37
C GLN A 259 -1.89 22.71 7.18
N PHE A 260 -0.87 22.56 6.31
CA PHE A 260 -0.73 23.38 5.11
C PHE A 260 -1.94 23.23 4.18
N VAL A 261 -2.40 22.01 3.91
CA VAL A 261 -3.56 21.73 3.05
C VAL A 261 -4.82 22.37 3.64
N GLN A 262 -5.07 22.18 4.93
CA GLN A 262 -6.21 22.75 5.65
C GLN A 262 -6.20 24.29 5.65
N GLU A 263 -5.05 24.90 5.93
CA GLU A 263 -4.94 26.36 6.03
C GLU A 263 -4.94 27.05 4.66
N SER A 264 -4.43 26.40 3.62
CA SER A 264 -4.41 26.94 2.26
C SER A 264 -5.74 26.75 1.53
N GLY A 265 -6.59 25.81 1.97
CA GLY A 265 -7.80 25.43 1.26
C GLY A 265 -7.52 24.59 0.01
N PHE A 266 -6.27 24.12 -0.15
CA PHE A 266 -5.86 23.28 -1.26
C PHE A 266 -6.59 21.94 -1.23
N LYS A 267 -7.09 21.50 -2.39
CA LYS A 267 -7.76 20.20 -2.58
C LYS A 267 -6.98 19.38 -3.62
N PRO A 268 -5.87 18.73 -3.23
CA PRO A 268 -5.12 17.91 -4.16
C PRO A 268 -5.93 16.68 -4.58
N GLU A 269 -5.87 16.33 -5.87
CA GLU A 269 -6.28 15.02 -6.37
C GLU A 269 -5.14 14.01 -6.25
N PHE A 270 -3.90 14.50 -6.31
CA PHE A 270 -2.68 13.70 -6.27
C PHE A 270 -1.70 14.23 -5.23
N GLN A 271 -1.00 13.33 -4.56
CA GLN A 271 0.14 13.62 -3.70
C GLN A 271 1.34 12.79 -4.15
N ALA A 272 2.47 13.45 -4.41
CA ALA A 272 3.73 12.78 -4.64
C ALA A 272 4.81 13.21 -3.65
N ILE A 273 5.53 12.23 -3.12
CA ILE A 273 6.73 12.44 -2.31
C ILE A 273 7.95 12.34 -3.23
N LEU A 274 8.65 13.46 -3.42
CA LEU A 274 9.88 13.54 -4.20
C LEU A 274 11.08 13.55 -3.25
N GLY A 275 11.60 12.35 -2.98
CA GLY A 275 12.73 12.17 -2.08
C GLY A 275 12.93 10.73 -1.64
N GLY A 276 14.17 10.41 -1.28
CA GLY A 276 14.48 9.13 -0.64
C GLY A 276 13.85 9.03 0.75
N PRO A 277 13.54 7.81 1.23
CA PRO A 277 12.94 7.62 2.55
C PRO A 277 13.77 8.22 3.70
N GLY A 278 15.10 8.31 3.57
CA GLY A 278 15.92 8.99 4.57
C GLY A 278 15.62 10.50 4.67
N GLY A 279 15.25 11.13 3.56
CA GLY A 279 14.91 12.56 3.49
C GLY A 279 13.42 12.87 3.69
N ILE A 280 12.53 11.91 3.47
CA ILE A 280 11.09 12.01 3.79
C ILE A 280 10.63 10.63 4.30
N PRO A 281 10.68 10.38 5.61
CA PRO A 281 10.52 9.05 6.19
C PRO A 281 9.11 8.50 6.14
N PHE A 282 9.03 7.18 6.05
CA PHE A 282 7.83 6.42 6.36
C PHE A 282 7.44 6.60 7.84
N ILE A 283 6.18 6.32 8.15
CA ILE A 283 5.69 6.20 9.51
C ILE A 283 5.79 4.72 9.91
N LEU A 284 6.50 4.47 11.00
CA LEU A 284 6.83 3.13 11.48
C LEU A 284 6.13 2.86 12.82
N GLN A 285 5.79 1.60 13.05
CA GLN A 285 5.39 1.07 14.34
C GLN A 285 6.58 0.36 14.99
N GLU A 286 6.69 0.47 16.31
CA GLU A 286 7.69 -0.28 17.08
C GLU A 286 7.44 -1.79 16.96
N ASN A 287 8.50 -2.58 16.83
CA ASN A 287 8.42 -4.04 16.85
C ASN A 287 8.02 -4.54 18.24
N LYS A 288 6.81 -5.09 18.34
CA LYS A 288 6.22 -5.62 19.58
C LYS A 288 6.11 -7.14 19.61
N GLU A 289 6.72 -7.82 18.64
CA GLU A 289 6.67 -9.29 18.57
C GLU A 289 7.43 -9.95 19.72
N ILE A 290 7.00 -11.14 20.11
CA ILE A 290 7.77 -12.06 20.96
C ILE A 290 8.02 -13.29 20.10
N GLY A 291 9.30 -13.62 19.92
CA GLY A 291 9.73 -14.65 18.98
C GLY A 291 11.11 -14.36 18.42
N ALA A 292 11.61 -15.28 17.60
CA ALA A 292 12.94 -15.15 17.00
C ALA A 292 12.97 -14.26 15.74
N SER A 293 11.81 -13.86 15.21
CA SER A 293 11.65 -12.94 14.07
C SER A 293 10.51 -11.96 14.36
N GLY A 294 10.57 -10.76 13.78
CA GLY A 294 9.51 -9.77 13.93
C GLY A 294 9.37 -8.89 12.70
N GLU A 295 8.21 -8.27 12.57
CA GLU A 295 7.88 -7.31 11.53
C GLU A 295 7.38 -6.02 12.17
N GLU A 296 7.56 -4.90 11.47
CA GLU A 296 7.12 -3.58 11.90
C GLU A 296 6.00 -3.11 10.97
N GLY A 297 4.93 -2.57 11.53
CA GLY A 297 3.91 -1.86 10.75
C GLY A 297 4.52 -0.63 10.06
N ILE A 298 4.21 -0.44 8.78
CA ILE A 298 4.78 0.61 7.94
C ILE A 298 3.66 1.26 7.11
N ARG A 299 3.69 2.59 7.01
CA ARG A 299 2.88 3.34 6.04
C ARG A 299 3.61 4.57 5.51
N ASP A 300 3.20 5.06 4.36
CA ASP A 300 3.62 6.37 3.87
C ASP A 300 2.74 7.49 4.45
N LEU A 301 2.98 8.74 4.04
CA LEU A 301 2.20 9.90 4.49
C LEU A 301 0.82 9.91 3.82
N HIS A 302 -0.25 10.04 4.62
CA HIS A 302 -1.62 10.10 4.12
C HIS A 302 -2.26 11.47 4.36
N LEU A 303 -3.10 11.91 3.42
CA LEU A 303 -3.90 13.13 3.56
C LEU A 303 -5.37 12.81 3.76
N GLN A 304 -5.92 13.35 4.84
CA GLN A 304 -7.34 13.27 5.14
C GLN A 304 -8.02 14.58 4.71
N LEU A 305 -8.73 14.61 3.57
CA LEU A 305 -9.44 15.83 3.13
C LEU A 305 -10.86 15.90 3.68
N ASN A 306 -11.49 14.74 3.87
CA ASN A 306 -12.84 14.61 4.40
C ASN A 306 -12.86 13.74 5.69
N HIS A 307 -14.03 13.55 6.28
CA HIS A 307 -14.19 12.69 7.46
C HIS A 307 -14.81 11.33 7.13
N ASP A 308 -15.12 11.01 5.88
CA ASP A 308 -15.67 9.70 5.54
C ASP A 308 -14.59 8.62 5.54
N LEU A 309 -14.94 7.41 5.09
CA LEU A 309 -14.00 6.28 5.13
C LEU A 309 -13.07 6.20 3.91
N PHE A 310 -13.34 6.92 2.83
CA PHE A 310 -12.69 6.77 1.53
C PHE A 310 -11.47 7.68 1.39
N TYR A 311 -10.47 7.20 0.66
CA TYR A 311 -9.28 7.96 0.32
C TYR A 311 -9.58 8.96 -0.81
N ASP A 312 -9.41 10.24 -0.51
CA ASP A 312 -9.60 11.32 -1.48
C ASP A 312 -8.41 11.52 -2.43
N VAL A 313 -7.19 11.26 -1.95
CA VAL A 313 -5.94 11.68 -2.62
C VAL A 313 -5.15 10.48 -3.13
N ALA A 314 -4.82 10.47 -4.42
CA ALA A 314 -4.00 9.43 -5.03
C ALA A 314 -2.51 9.65 -4.74
N GLU A 315 -1.87 8.69 -4.09
CA GLU A 315 -0.53 8.85 -3.50
C GLU A 315 0.55 8.05 -4.22
N GLY A 316 1.76 8.60 -4.28
CA GLY A 316 2.94 7.89 -4.78
C GLY A 316 4.26 8.50 -4.33
N ARG A 317 5.35 7.74 -4.47
CA ARG A 317 6.71 8.17 -4.15
C ARG A 317 7.58 8.17 -5.39
N LEU A 318 8.18 9.31 -5.68
CA LEU A 318 9.11 9.56 -6.76
C LEU A 318 10.54 9.44 -6.22
N PHE A 319 11.07 8.23 -6.31
CA PHE A 319 12.35 7.88 -5.71
C PHE A 319 13.11 6.86 -6.57
N GLN A 320 14.38 7.17 -6.81
CA GLN A 320 15.39 6.24 -7.32
C GLN A 320 16.71 6.49 -6.60
N SER A 321 17.67 5.56 -6.71
CA SER A 321 18.98 5.78 -6.09
C SER A 321 19.78 6.90 -6.74
N THR A 322 19.49 7.33 -7.96
CA THR A 322 20.19 8.43 -8.66
C THR A 322 19.21 9.48 -9.20
N PRO A 323 19.63 10.76 -9.32
CA PRO A 323 18.84 11.78 -10.00
C PRO A 323 18.63 11.48 -11.49
N GLY A 324 19.58 10.86 -12.21
CA GLY A 324 19.36 10.49 -13.62
C GLY A 324 18.42 9.32 -13.80
N GLY A 325 18.43 8.36 -12.87
CA GLY A 325 17.43 7.31 -12.85
C GLY A 325 16.02 7.88 -12.68
N LEU A 326 15.83 8.79 -11.72
CA LEU A 326 14.54 9.46 -11.55
C LEU A 326 14.18 10.37 -12.73
N SER A 327 15.16 11.04 -13.36
CA SER A 327 14.95 11.83 -14.59
C SER A 327 14.45 10.95 -15.74
N LEU A 328 15.04 9.76 -15.92
CA LEU A 328 14.58 8.76 -16.88
C LEU A 328 13.12 8.36 -16.60
N GLN A 329 12.78 8.10 -15.33
CA GLN A 329 11.41 7.75 -14.94
C GLN A 329 10.41 8.87 -15.24
N LEU A 330 10.71 10.11 -14.82
CA LEU A 330 9.81 11.26 -15.02
C LEU A 330 9.61 11.61 -16.49
N LEU A 331 10.68 11.60 -17.30
CA LEU A 331 10.54 11.87 -18.74
C LEU A 331 9.85 10.71 -19.46
N SER A 332 10.06 9.47 -19.02
CA SER A 332 9.30 8.32 -19.53
C SER A 332 7.82 8.39 -19.17
N THR A 333 7.48 8.93 -18.00
CA THR A 333 6.10 9.22 -17.60
C THR A 333 5.51 10.36 -18.42
N LYS A 334 6.23 11.48 -18.58
CA LYS A 334 5.78 12.65 -19.37
C LYS A 334 5.47 12.29 -20.82
N TYR A 335 6.29 11.43 -21.41
CA TYR A 335 6.19 11.01 -22.81
C TYR A 335 5.67 9.57 -22.98
N TYR A 336 5.01 9.03 -21.96
CA TYR A 336 4.58 7.63 -21.95
C TYR A 336 3.76 7.26 -23.20
N SER A 337 2.78 8.10 -23.55
CA SER A 337 1.93 7.90 -24.73
C SER A 337 2.69 8.02 -26.06
N GLU A 338 3.75 8.81 -26.14
CA GLU A 338 4.58 8.94 -27.35
C GLU A 338 5.52 7.74 -27.55
N MET A 339 6.02 7.18 -26.44
CA MET A 339 6.86 5.97 -26.43
C MET A 339 6.04 4.73 -26.78
N GLN A 340 4.79 4.71 -26.32
CA GLN A 340 3.88 3.59 -26.45
C GLN A 340 3.10 3.62 -27.77
N ARG A 341 3.75 3.17 -28.86
CA ARG A 341 3.24 3.28 -30.25
C ARG A 341 2.25 2.19 -30.69
N ASN A 342 2.06 1.13 -29.90
CA ASN A 342 1.14 0.03 -30.22
C ASN A 342 -0.23 0.24 -29.57
N GLN A 343 -1.30 -0.07 -30.30
CA GLN A 343 -2.66 -0.08 -29.74
C GLN A 343 -2.90 -1.30 -28.84
N GLU A 344 -2.32 -2.45 -29.17
CA GLU A 344 -2.44 -3.67 -28.36
C GLU A 344 -1.39 -3.67 -27.25
N ARG A 345 -1.84 -3.73 -25.98
CA ARG A 345 -0.96 -3.77 -24.81
C ARG A 345 -0.52 -5.18 -24.48
N GLN A 346 0.75 -5.32 -24.12
CA GLN A 346 1.32 -6.59 -23.65
C GLN A 346 1.22 -6.65 -22.12
N VAL A 347 0.35 -7.53 -21.62
CA VAL A 347 0.16 -7.77 -20.19
C VAL A 347 0.80 -9.10 -19.82
N LEU A 348 1.83 -9.07 -18.99
CA LEU A 348 2.44 -10.25 -18.39
C LEU A 348 1.83 -10.50 -17.02
N ILE A 349 1.32 -11.70 -16.79
CA ILE A 349 0.84 -12.16 -15.50
C ILE A 349 1.67 -13.39 -15.09
N ALA A 350 2.34 -13.32 -13.95
CA ALA A 350 3.03 -14.46 -13.34
C ALA A 350 2.30 -14.83 -12.04
N ALA A 351 1.69 -16.01 -12.01
CA ALA A 351 1.00 -16.53 -10.83
C ALA A 351 1.72 -17.78 -10.33
N VAL A 352 2.30 -17.69 -9.13
CA VAL A 352 3.20 -18.71 -8.57
C VAL A 352 2.62 -19.26 -7.27
N PRO A 353 1.76 -20.30 -7.34
CA PRO A 353 1.16 -20.89 -6.14
C PRO A 353 2.13 -21.80 -5.36
N HIS A 354 3.42 -21.89 -5.73
CA HIS A 354 4.33 -22.84 -5.13
C HIS A 354 4.87 -22.32 -3.79
N VAL A 355 4.52 -23.02 -2.71
CA VAL A 355 5.06 -22.78 -1.37
C VAL A 355 5.51 -24.12 -0.79
N GLU A 356 6.82 -24.29 -0.59
CA GLU A 356 7.36 -25.50 0.09
C GLU A 356 6.80 -25.61 1.52
N THR A 357 6.53 -24.47 2.19
CA THR A 357 6.01 -24.40 3.57
C THR A 357 4.55 -24.82 3.70
N GLY A 358 3.81 -24.98 2.61
CA GLY A 358 2.53 -25.72 2.58
C GLY A 358 1.26 -24.89 2.63
N ILE A 359 1.32 -23.58 2.80
CA ILE A 359 0.13 -22.74 2.62
C ILE A 359 -0.09 -22.63 1.12
N ILE A 360 -1.03 -23.39 0.55
CA ILE A 360 -1.25 -23.37 -0.90
C ILE A 360 -2.62 -22.75 -1.19
N PHE A 361 -2.60 -21.50 -1.62
CA PHE A 361 -3.74 -20.79 -2.17
C PHE A 361 -3.74 -20.92 -3.69
N ASP A 362 -4.08 -22.11 -4.20
CA ASP A 362 -4.22 -22.36 -5.65
C ASP A 362 -5.56 -21.80 -6.18
N SER A 363 -5.92 -20.57 -5.78
CA SER A 363 -7.13 -19.85 -6.20
C SER A 363 -6.83 -18.79 -7.27
N ASP A 364 -5.66 -18.15 -7.20
CA ASP A 364 -5.30 -17.07 -8.14
C ASP A 364 -5.28 -17.52 -9.58
N ARG A 365 -4.74 -18.71 -9.84
CA ARG A 365 -4.73 -19.28 -11.19
C ARG A 365 -6.14 -19.33 -11.77
N ALA A 366 -7.11 -19.82 -10.99
CA ALA A 366 -8.48 -19.97 -11.43
C ALA A 366 -9.17 -18.62 -11.65
N LEU A 367 -8.93 -17.66 -10.76
CA LEU A 367 -9.46 -16.29 -10.87
C LEU A 367 -8.88 -15.58 -12.10
N ILE A 368 -7.58 -15.69 -12.30
CA ILE A 368 -6.89 -15.05 -13.42
C ILE A 368 -7.34 -15.68 -14.74
N GLU A 369 -7.30 -17.01 -14.87
CA GLU A 369 -7.72 -17.72 -16.09
C GLU A 369 -9.23 -17.55 -16.38
N GLY A 370 -10.05 -17.56 -15.32
CA GLY A 370 -11.51 -17.55 -15.43
C GLY A 370 -12.14 -16.19 -15.63
N LYS A 371 -11.51 -15.13 -15.09
CA LYS A 371 -12.08 -13.78 -15.03
C LYS A 371 -11.14 -12.71 -15.57
N LEU A 372 -9.98 -12.49 -14.96
CA LEU A 372 -9.12 -11.34 -15.29
C LEU A 372 -8.58 -11.42 -16.73
N LYS A 373 -7.98 -12.54 -17.13
CA LYS A 373 -7.43 -12.73 -18.47
C LYS A 373 -8.52 -12.56 -19.54
N PRO A 374 -9.69 -13.24 -19.48
CA PRO A 374 -10.76 -13.02 -20.42
C PRO A 374 -11.28 -11.59 -20.50
N LEU A 375 -11.36 -10.89 -19.37
CA LEU A 375 -11.78 -9.50 -19.30
C LEU A 375 -10.79 -8.61 -20.09
N LEU A 376 -9.49 -8.75 -19.83
CA LEU A 376 -8.44 -8.00 -20.52
C LEU A 376 -8.36 -8.34 -22.02
N GLU A 377 -8.46 -9.61 -22.40
CA GLU A 377 -8.48 -10.04 -23.80
C GLU A 377 -9.70 -9.47 -24.55
N SER A 378 -10.86 -9.40 -23.88
CA SER A 378 -12.06 -8.80 -24.48
C SER A 378 -11.93 -7.28 -24.69
N ALA A 379 -11.05 -6.63 -23.93
CA ALA A 379 -10.68 -5.23 -24.08
C ALA A 379 -9.59 -4.98 -25.15
N GLY A 380 -9.08 -6.04 -25.79
CA GLY A 380 -8.07 -5.94 -26.86
C GLY A 380 -6.62 -6.03 -26.39
N HIS A 381 -6.38 -6.44 -25.14
CA HIS A 381 -5.04 -6.62 -24.59
C HIS A 381 -4.50 -8.02 -24.90
N GLN A 382 -3.19 -8.14 -25.14
CA GLN A 382 -2.51 -9.43 -25.27
C GLN A 382 -2.02 -9.88 -23.89
N VAL A 383 -2.59 -10.96 -23.35
CA VAL A 383 -2.29 -11.45 -22.01
C VAL A 383 -1.43 -12.71 -22.07
N THR A 384 -0.19 -12.60 -21.59
CA THR A 384 0.69 -13.74 -21.33
C THR A 384 0.57 -14.15 -19.88
N LEU A 385 0.07 -15.36 -19.62
CA LEU A 385 -0.04 -15.94 -18.28
C LEU A 385 1.00 -17.03 -18.09
N LEU A 386 1.92 -16.85 -17.15
CA LEU A 386 2.90 -17.85 -16.72
C LEU A 386 2.44 -18.46 -15.39
N THR A 387 2.31 -19.79 -15.34
CA THR A 387 1.94 -20.53 -14.12
C THR A 387 2.77 -21.79 -13.96
N GLY A 388 2.83 -22.33 -12.73
CA GLY A 388 3.53 -23.58 -12.46
C GLY A 388 4.99 -23.53 -12.94
N LYS A 389 5.40 -24.50 -13.76
CA LYS A 389 6.79 -24.57 -14.29
C LYS A 389 7.16 -23.43 -15.23
N GLU A 390 6.18 -22.83 -15.91
CA GLU A 390 6.43 -21.74 -16.85
C GLU A 390 6.74 -20.43 -16.13
N ALA A 391 6.28 -20.28 -14.88
CA ALA A 391 6.59 -19.15 -14.02
C ALA A 391 7.94 -19.32 -13.31
N GLY A 392 8.96 -19.81 -14.01
CA GLY A 392 10.35 -19.87 -13.54
C GLY A 392 11.06 -18.52 -13.72
N ASN A 393 12.08 -18.25 -12.89
CA ASN A 393 12.76 -16.94 -12.86
C ASN A 393 13.27 -16.48 -14.24
N ARG A 394 13.86 -17.39 -15.04
CA ARG A 394 14.39 -17.07 -16.38
C ARG A 394 13.30 -16.69 -17.37
N GLN A 395 12.17 -17.40 -17.35
CA GLN A 395 11.03 -17.15 -18.24
C GLN A 395 10.34 -15.83 -17.87
N VAL A 396 10.13 -15.59 -16.57
CA VAL A 396 9.58 -14.32 -16.07
C VAL A 396 10.49 -13.16 -16.47
N ALA A 397 11.80 -13.26 -16.19
CA ALA A 397 12.78 -12.23 -16.57
C ALA A 397 12.81 -11.97 -18.09
N SER A 398 12.77 -13.03 -18.90
CA SER A 398 12.74 -12.89 -20.36
C SER A 398 11.46 -12.23 -20.87
N ALA A 399 10.31 -12.54 -20.27
CA ALA A 399 9.02 -11.98 -20.67
C ALA A 399 8.87 -10.50 -20.26
N LEU A 400 9.46 -10.10 -19.12
CA LEU A 400 9.43 -8.72 -18.63
C LEU A 400 10.01 -7.71 -19.64
N ALA A 401 11.01 -8.11 -20.42
CA ALA A 401 11.64 -7.23 -21.41
C ALA A 401 10.69 -6.76 -22.53
N GLY A 402 9.58 -7.47 -22.76
CA GLY A 402 8.58 -7.15 -23.78
C GLY A 402 7.20 -6.76 -23.24
N ALA A 403 7.05 -6.61 -21.92
CA ALA A 403 5.77 -6.32 -21.28
C ALA A 403 5.55 -4.82 -21.09
N ASP A 404 4.31 -4.35 -21.29
CA ASP A 404 3.87 -2.99 -20.92
C ASP A 404 3.35 -2.95 -19.48
N PHE A 405 2.74 -4.06 -19.06
CA PHE A 405 2.19 -4.25 -17.72
C PHE A 405 2.64 -5.59 -17.14
N PHE A 406 2.95 -5.61 -15.85
CA PHE A 406 3.33 -6.82 -15.14
C PHE A 406 2.51 -6.97 -13.86
N LEU A 407 1.77 -8.08 -13.76
CA LEU A 407 1.14 -8.54 -12.54
C LEU A 407 1.89 -9.76 -12.01
N TYR A 408 2.40 -9.67 -10.79
CA TYR A 408 2.88 -10.82 -10.03
C TYR A 408 1.89 -11.15 -8.91
N SER A 409 1.52 -12.42 -8.76
CA SER A 409 0.77 -12.93 -7.61
C SER A 409 1.48 -14.14 -7.02
N GLY A 410 1.89 -14.03 -5.75
CA GLY A 410 2.63 -15.08 -5.05
C GLY A 410 3.33 -14.57 -3.80
N HIS A 411 4.37 -15.29 -3.35
CA HIS A 411 5.18 -14.87 -2.21
C HIS A 411 6.31 -13.92 -2.64
N GLY A 412 6.50 -12.89 -1.84
CA GLY A 412 7.63 -11.98 -1.96
C GLY A 412 8.50 -12.02 -0.70
N GLY A 413 9.70 -11.48 -0.85
CA GLY A 413 10.55 -11.01 0.24
C GLY A 413 11.18 -9.69 -0.16
N PRO A 414 11.90 -9.01 0.75
CA PRO A 414 12.59 -7.77 0.44
C PRO A 414 13.39 -7.82 -0.86
N GLU A 415 14.13 -8.90 -1.10
CA GLU A 415 15.04 -9.03 -2.24
C GLU A 415 14.48 -9.85 -3.41
N THR A 416 13.26 -10.39 -3.30
CA THR A 416 12.80 -11.47 -4.17
C THR A 416 11.32 -11.45 -4.52
N LEU A 417 11.02 -11.88 -5.74
CA LEU A 417 9.73 -12.48 -6.09
C LEU A 417 9.92 -13.99 -6.21
N ASN A 418 9.12 -14.79 -5.50
CA ASN A 418 9.28 -16.24 -5.52
C ASN A 418 8.75 -16.81 -6.84
N THR A 419 9.62 -17.44 -7.61
CA THR A 419 9.27 -18.07 -8.88
C THR A 419 9.54 -19.57 -8.81
N HIS A 420 8.98 -20.35 -9.72
CA HIS A 420 9.15 -21.80 -9.67
C HIS A 420 10.63 -22.18 -9.73
N GLN A 421 11.05 -23.09 -8.84
CA GLN A 421 12.40 -23.63 -8.68
C GLN A 421 13.46 -22.65 -8.19
N ARG A 422 13.30 -21.33 -8.30
CA ARG A 422 14.26 -20.34 -7.80
C ARG A 422 13.58 -18.97 -7.74
N PHE A 423 14.06 -18.07 -6.89
CA PHE A 423 13.62 -16.66 -6.83
C PHE A 423 14.05 -15.82 -8.06
N LEU A 424 13.22 -14.84 -8.41
CA LEU A 424 13.61 -13.71 -9.23
C LEU A 424 14.22 -12.62 -8.35
N THR A 425 15.47 -12.26 -8.61
CA THR A 425 16.24 -11.26 -7.86
C THR A 425 16.69 -10.11 -8.77
N ARG A 426 17.26 -9.04 -8.21
CA ARG A 426 17.90 -7.96 -8.99
C ARG A 426 18.87 -8.46 -10.05
N GLY A 427 19.65 -9.51 -9.73
CA GLY A 427 20.65 -10.07 -10.63
C GLY A 427 20.07 -10.74 -11.87
N ASP A 428 18.80 -11.12 -11.82
CA ASP A 428 18.09 -11.78 -12.91
C ASP A 428 17.33 -10.78 -13.81
N LEU A 429 17.12 -9.54 -13.36
CA LEU A 429 16.40 -8.51 -14.11
C LEU A 429 17.24 -7.99 -15.29
N SER A 430 16.62 -7.98 -16.47
CA SER A 430 17.08 -7.23 -17.63
C SER A 430 16.75 -5.74 -17.48
N ASP A 431 17.27 -4.92 -18.39
CA ASP A 431 16.77 -3.56 -18.58
C ASP A 431 15.33 -3.63 -19.10
N LEU A 432 14.47 -2.80 -18.53
CA LEU A 432 13.02 -2.88 -18.70
C LEU A 432 12.51 -1.76 -19.62
N PRO A 433 11.41 -2.02 -20.35
CA PRO A 433 10.63 -0.96 -21.00
C PRO A 433 10.04 0.00 -19.94
N PRO A 434 9.36 1.09 -20.34
CA PRO A 434 8.55 1.87 -19.41
C PRO A 434 7.35 1.04 -18.93
N LEU A 435 7.62 0.08 -18.05
CA LEU A 435 6.70 -0.92 -17.51
C LEU A 435 5.93 -0.34 -16.31
N VAL A 436 4.65 -0.68 -16.21
CA VAL A 436 3.87 -0.56 -14.96
C VAL A 436 3.78 -1.93 -14.31
N ALA A 437 4.37 -2.08 -13.12
CA ALA A 437 4.43 -3.34 -12.39
C ALA A 437 3.60 -3.28 -11.09
N TYR A 438 2.85 -4.35 -10.82
CA TYR A 438 2.11 -4.58 -9.58
C TYR A 438 2.44 -5.99 -9.07
N ALA A 439 2.89 -6.09 -7.82
CA ALA A 439 3.11 -7.37 -7.15
C ALA A 439 2.17 -7.49 -5.95
N SER A 440 1.20 -8.41 -6.02
CA SER A 440 0.50 -8.90 -4.83
C SER A 440 1.43 -9.90 -4.14
N ALA A 441 2.29 -9.37 -3.27
CA ALA A 441 3.36 -10.10 -2.61
C ALA A 441 3.92 -9.33 -1.41
N CYS A 442 4.20 -10.07 -0.34
CA CYS A 442 4.71 -9.51 0.92
C CYS A 442 6.09 -8.85 0.75
N SER A 443 6.29 -7.73 1.44
CA SER A 443 7.59 -7.10 1.72
C SER A 443 8.47 -6.76 0.51
N THR A 444 7.93 -6.67 -0.70
CA THR A 444 8.69 -6.34 -1.92
C THR A 444 9.18 -4.88 -2.01
N ILE A 445 8.66 -3.99 -1.15
CA ILE A 445 9.20 -2.64 -0.87
C ILE A 445 9.47 -2.52 0.64
N SER A 446 10.16 -3.49 1.25
CA SER A 446 10.51 -3.40 2.66
C SER A 446 11.46 -2.22 2.92
N PRO A 447 11.06 -1.22 3.74
CA PRO A 447 11.94 -0.14 4.14
C PRO A 447 12.92 -0.55 5.26
N ARG A 448 12.68 -1.69 5.92
CA ARG A 448 13.30 -2.06 7.19
C ARG A 448 14.20 -3.30 7.03
N PRO A 449 15.20 -3.48 7.92
CA PRO A 449 15.99 -4.70 7.96
C PRO A 449 15.12 -5.90 8.36
N ASN A 450 15.64 -7.10 8.14
CA ASN A 450 15.04 -8.30 8.72
C ASN A 450 15.40 -8.35 10.21
N TRP A 451 14.42 -8.49 11.09
CA TRP A 451 14.65 -8.55 12.53
C TRP A 451 14.89 -9.97 13.04
N LEU A 452 15.95 -10.15 13.81
CA LEU A 452 16.31 -11.39 14.49
C LEU A 452 16.36 -11.17 16.01
N SER A 453 15.81 -12.08 16.79
CA SER A 453 16.00 -12.09 18.25
C SER A 453 16.49 -13.43 18.76
N VAL A 454 17.72 -13.46 19.29
CA VAL A 454 18.28 -14.66 19.94
C VAL A 454 17.80 -14.83 21.40
N THR A 455 16.99 -13.89 21.87
CA THR A 455 16.34 -13.86 23.20
C THR A 455 14.81 -13.88 23.07
N GLU A 456 14.30 -14.30 21.91
CA GLU A 456 12.86 -14.46 21.63
C GLU A 456 12.02 -13.20 21.91
N GLY A 457 12.53 -12.02 21.51
CA GLY A 457 11.80 -10.74 21.50
C GLY A 457 12.23 -9.71 22.55
N GLN A 458 13.14 -10.06 23.47
CA GLN A 458 13.69 -9.06 24.42
C GLN A 458 14.64 -8.06 23.75
N ASP A 459 15.60 -8.56 22.98
CA ASP A 459 16.53 -7.75 22.19
C ASP A 459 16.40 -8.09 20.71
N TRP A 460 16.56 -7.09 19.84
CA TRP A 460 16.46 -7.24 18.40
C TRP A 460 17.77 -6.87 17.70
N GLU A 461 18.19 -7.73 16.78
CA GLU A 461 19.30 -7.53 15.88
C GLU A 461 18.76 -7.25 14.46
N ALA A 462 19.26 -6.20 13.82
CA ALA A 462 18.95 -5.89 12.43
C ALA A 462 19.86 -6.68 11.47
N ILE A 463 19.27 -7.52 10.63
CA ILE A 463 19.93 -8.13 9.48
C ILE A 463 19.70 -7.23 8.27
N GLN A 464 20.78 -6.61 7.80
CA GLN A 464 20.71 -5.59 6.75
C GLN A 464 20.19 -6.14 5.42
N VAL A 465 19.32 -5.33 4.80
CA VAL A 465 18.86 -5.48 3.42
C VAL A 465 19.33 -4.23 2.66
N PRO A 466 20.38 -4.36 1.82
CA PRO A 466 20.88 -3.23 1.06
C PRO A 466 19.75 -2.59 0.23
N PRO A 467 19.56 -1.25 0.25
CA PRO A 467 18.43 -0.60 -0.41
C PRO A 467 18.24 -1.01 -1.87
N ARG A 468 19.33 -1.09 -2.63
CA ARG A 468 19.31 -1.45 -4.06
C ARG A 468 18.97 -2.91 -4.32
N GLN A 469 19.07 -3.79 -3.33
CA GLN A 469 18.63 -5.19 -3.46
C GLN A 469 17.13 -5.34 -3.24
N VAL A 470 16.45 -4.33 -2.68
CA VAL A 470 14.98 -4.33 -2.57
C VAL A 470 14.38 -4.47 -3.96
N ILE A 471 13.55 -5.49 -4.17
CA ILE A 471 13.13 -5.91 -5.51
C ILE A 471 12.25 -4.85 -6.21
N GLY A 472 11.40 -4.15 -5.46
CA GLY A 472 10.60 -3.04 -5.99
C GLY A 472 11.45 -1.87 -6.49
N LEU A 473 12.45 -1.44 -5.71
CA LEU A 473 13.40 -0.42 -6.16
C LEU A 473 14.23 -0.92 -7.35
N SER A 474 14.61 -2.20 -7.35
CA SER A 474 15.37 -2.81 -8.44
C SER A 474 14.63 -2.77 -9.77
N LEU A 475 13.32 -3.02 -9.80
CA LEU A 475 12.50 -2.93 -11.02
C LEU A 475 12.44 -1.50 -11.56
N VAL A 476 12.26 -0.50 -10.68
CA VAL A 476 12.26 0.91 -11.07
C VAL A 476 13.65 1.35 -11.56
N GLU A 477 14.72 0.95 -10.88
CA GLU A 477 16.11 1.20 -11.32
C GLU A 477 16.47 0.49 -12.63
N ARG A 478 15.76 -0.57 -13.01
CA ARG A 478 15.92 -1.23 -14.32
C ARG A 478 15.10 -0.56 -15.41
N GLY A 479 14.30 0.45 -15.09
CA GLY A 479 13.61 1.31 -16.04
C GLY A 479 12.08 1.27 -15.97
N ALA A 480 11.48 0.46 -15.09
CA ALA A 480 10.03 0.53 -14.89
C ALA A 480 9.61 1.96 -14.52
N VAL A 481 8.51 2.45 -15.07
CA VAL A 481 8.00 3.80 -14.74
C VAL A 481 7.22 3.80 -13.44
N SER A 482 6.75 2.64 -13.02
CA SER A 482 5.96 2.45 -11.81
C SER A 482 6.14 1.04 -11.26
N TYR A 483 6.23 0.93 -9.94
CA TYR A 483 6.12 -0.34 -9.22
C TYR A 483 5.21 -0.18 -8.01
N VAL A 484 4.26 -1.09 -7.83
CA VAL A 484 3.39 -1.19 -6.65
C VAL A 484 3.64 -2.53 -5.98
N GLY A 485 3.82 -2.54 -4.67
CA GLY A 485 3.92 -3.77 -3.90
C GLY A 485 3.84 -3.56 -2.39
N GLY A 486 3.82 -4.67 -1.64
CA GLY A 486 3.72 -4.65 -0.19
C GLY A 486 5.02 -4.22 0.52
N ALA A 487 4.90 -3.36 1.52
CA ALA A 487 5.97 -3.00 2.45
C ALA A 487 6.16 -4.02 3.59
N THR A 488 5.11 -4.80 3.90
CA THR A 488 5.04 -5.79 5.00
C THR A 488 4.30 -7.05 4.52
N VAL A 489 3.83 -7.90 5.44
CA VAL A 489 2.96 -9.04 5.14
C VAL A 489 1.59 -8.61 4.61
N GLU A 490 1.19 -9.24 3.50
CA GLU A 490 -0.13 -9.07 2.88
C GLU A 490 -1.20 -9.85 3.63
N ASP A 491 -2.34 -9.20 3.86
CA ASP A 491 -3.51 -9.90 4.40
C ASP A 491 -4.17 -10.74 3.31
N PHE A 492 -4.17 -12.04 3.53
CA PHE A 492 -4.65 -13.06 2.60
C PHE A 492 -6.16 -12.99 2.30
N GLN A 493 -6.95 -12.28 3.11
CA GLN A 493 -8.38 -12.09 2.86
C GLN A 493 -8.63 -11.22 1.60
N PHE A 494 -7.67 -10.36 1.24
CA PHE A 494 -7.82 -9.36 0.17
C PHE A 494 -6.99 -9.66 -1.09
N THR A 495 -5.90 -10.44 -0.98
CA THR A 495 -4.93 -10.67 -2.07
C THR A 495 -5.60 -11.05 -3.39
N ASN A 496 -6.59 -11.93 -3.35
CA ASN A 496 -7.30 -12.44 -4.53
C ASN A 496 -8.21 -11.40 -5.23
N ALA A 497 -8.56 -10.31 -4.54
CA ALA A 497 -9.47 -9.27 -5.03
C ALA A 497 -8.70 -8.08 -5.60
N VAL A 498 -7.70 -7.61 -4.86
CA VAL A 498 -7.09 -6.29 -5.05
C VAL A 498 -6.30 -6.17 -6.35
N TYR A 499 -5.59 -7.21 -6.79
CA TYR A 499 -4.87 -7.14 -8.07
C TYR A 499 -5.82 -7.01 -9.26
N SER A 500 -7.00 -7.64 -9.19
CA SER A 500 -7.97 -7.57 -10.28
C SER A 500 -8.55 -6.17 -10.38
N ILE A 501 -8.91 -5.57 -9.24
CA ILE A 501 -9.39 -4.18 -9.15
C ILE A 501 -8.35 -3.22 -9.71
N PHE A 502 -7.08 -3.37 -9.32
CA PHE A 502 -5.99 -2.52 -9.80
C PHE A 502 -5.83 -2.61 -11.33
N MET A 503 -5.72 -3.84 -11.86
CA MET A 503 -5.53 -4.06 -13.30
C MET A 503 -6.72 -3.57 -14.12
N GLU A 504 -7.95 -3.80 -13.64
CA GLU A 504 -9.17 -3.30 -14.28
C GLU A 504 -9.20 -1.77 -14.31
N SER A 505 -8.87 -1.13 -13.19
CA SER A 505 -8.87 0.33 -13.04
C SER A 505 -7.95 1.01 -14.05
N ILE A 506 -6.77 0.44 -14.27
CA ILE A 506 -5.79 1.00 -15.21
C ILE A 506 -6.13 0.66 -16.67
N LEU A 507 -6.43 -0.62 -16.95
CA LEU A 507 -6.50 -1.12 -18.34
C LEU A 507 -7.88 -0.98 -18.99
N LEU A 508 -8.93 -0.70 -18.22
CA LEU A 508 -10.30 -0.59 -18.71
C LEU A 508 -10.92 0.77 -18.34
N LYS A 509 -10.75 1.22 -17.09
CA LYS A 509 -11.39 2.46 -16.60
C LYS A 509 -10.58 3.73 -16.88
N GLY A 510 -9.37 3.60 -17.42
CA GLY A 510 -8.52 4.74 -17.76
C GLY A 510 -8.01 5.53 -16.55
N MET A 511 -7.97 4.92 -15.38
CA MET A 511 -7.49 5.57 -14.16
C MET A 511 -5.96 5.73 -14.18
N SER A 512 -5.49 6.73 -13.43
CA SER A 512 -4.07 6.80 -13.12
C SER A 512 -3.63 5.67 -12.18
N VAL A 513 -2.32 5.39 -12.13
CA VAL A 513 -1.78 4.35 -11.25
C VAL A 513 -2.11 4.61 -9.78
N GLY A 514 -2.02 5.87 -9.33
CA GLY A 514 -2.34 6.23 -7.95
C GLY A 514 -3.84 6.09 -7.65
N GLN A 515 -4.71 6.46 -8.59
CA GLN A 515 -6.17 6.25 -8.43
C GLN A 515 -6.52 4.76 -8.39
N ALA A 516 -5.89 3.93 -9.23
CA ALA A 516 -6.09 2.49 -9.22
C ALA A 516 -5.66 1.85 -7.88
N LEU A 517 -4.59 2.34 -7.27
CA LEU A 517 -4.20 1.94 -5.91
C LEU A 517 -5.21 2.42 -4.86
N ASN A 518 -5.74 3.63 -4.99
CA ASN A 518 -6.81 4.09 -4.11
C ASN A 518 -8.08 3.25 -4.23
N GLU A 519 -8.44 2.78 -5.42
CA GLU A 519 -9.59 1.86 -5.61
C GLU A 519 -9.42 0.56 -4.82
N THR A 520 -8.19 0.01 -4.74
CA THR A 520 -7.97 -1.21 -3.93
C THR A 520 -8.11 -0.94 -2.43
N ARG A 521 -7.60 0.21 -1.95
CA ARG A 521 -7.77 0.67 -0.56
C ARG A 521 -9.24 0.94 -0.24
N ASN A 522 -9.94 1.64 -1.11
CA ASN A 522 -11.35 1.97 -0.99
C ASN A 522 -12.25 0.73 -1.02
N PHE A 523 -11.85 -0.33 -1.74
CA PHE A 523 -12.52 -1.62 -1.62
C PHE A 523 -12.35 -2.25 -0.23
N ALA A 524 -11.13 -2.27 0.33
CA ALA A 524 -10.90 -2.78 1.68
C ALA A 524 -11.68 -1.97 2.73
N VAL A 525 -11.81 -0.66 2.53
CA VAL A 525 -12.66 0.22 3.34
C VAL A 525 -14.14 -0.14 3.21
N LEU A 526 -14.66 -0.23 1.99
CA LEU A 526 -16.08 -0.55 1.74
C LEU A 526 -16.45 -1.89 2.37
N TYR A 527 -15.57 -2.87 2.19
CA TYR A 527 -15.64 -4.18 2.82
C TYR A 527 -15.77 -4.07 4.34
N THR A 528 -14.92 -3.28 4.95
CA THR A 528 -14.88 -3.05 6.39
C THR A 528 -16.14 -2.36 6.90
N GLY A 529 -16.63 -1.36 6.18
CA GLY A 529 -17.90 -0.70 6.45
C GLY A 529 -19.06 -1.70 6.47
N ILE A 530 -19.10 -2.63 5.50
CA ILE A 530 -20.10 -3.71 5.44
C ILE A 530 -19.95 -4.69 6.61
N LEU A 531 -18.72 -5.12 6.94
CA LEU A 531 -18.49 -6.00 8.10
C LEU A 531 -18.91 -5.34 9.41
N SER A 532 -18.63 -4.05 9.61
CA SER A 532 -19.03 -3.34 10.84
C SER A 532 -20.56 -3.35 11.07
N GLN A 533 -21.34 -3.43 9.99
CA GLN A 533 -22.80 -3.44 10.03
C GLN A 533 -23.40 -4.84 10.20
N LYS A 534 -22.84 -5.86 9.53
CA LYS A 534 -23.41 -7.22 9.47
C LYS A 534 -22.64 -8.28 10.25
N ALA A 535 -21.37 -8.03 10.54
CA ALA A 535 -20.46 -8.95 11.20
C ALA A 535 -19.47 -8.23 12.17
N PRO A 536 -19.95 -7.58 13.25
CA PRO A 536 -19.09 -6.75 14.10
C PRO A 536 -17.91 -7.48 14.74
N GLU A 537 -18.03 -8.78 15.03
CA GLU A 537 -16.92 -9.59 15.55
C GLU A 537 -15.83 -9.78 14.48
N ALA A 538 -16.22 -10.14 13.25
CA ALA A 538 -15.28 -10.29 12.15
C ALA A 538 -14.61 -8.95 11.78
N TYR A 539 -15.36 -7.85 11.84
CA TYR A 539 -14.81 -6.50 11.71
C TYR A 539 -13.68 -6.23 12.71
N ARG A 540 -13.90 -6.53 13.99
CA ARG A 540 -12.90 -6.30 15.04
C ARG A 540 -11.65 -7.15 14.88
N LEU A 541 -11.84 -8.42 14.52
CA LEU A 541 -10.74 -9.37 14.36
C LEU A 541 -9.92 -9.12 13.08
N SER A 542 -10.49 -8.48 12.05
CA SER A 542 -9.78 -8.19 10.80
C SER A 542 -8.97 -6.89 10.82
N LYS A 543 -8.93 -6.12 11.93
CA LYS A 543 -8.30 -4.80 11.98
C LYS A 543 -6.82 -4.78 11.58
N GLU A 544 -6.01 -5.73 12.08
CA GLU A 544 -4.60 -5.82 11.71
C GLU A 544 -4.44 -6.10 10.20
N GLY A 545 -5.20 -7.07 9.69
CA GLY A 545 -5.24 -7.41 8.28
C GLY A 545 -5.65 -6.25 7.37
N LEU A 546 -6.64 -5.48 7.83
CA LEU A 546 -7.12 -4.27 7.17
C LEU A 546 -6.07 -3.16 7.16
N ALA A 547 -5.39 -2.95 8.29
CA ALA A 547 -4.25 -2.03 8.38
C ALA A 547 -3.22 -2.39 7.32
N ASN A 548 -2.86 -3.68 7.28
CA ASN A 548 -1.85 -4.19 6.38
C ASN A 548 -2.27 -3.89 4.95
N ILE A 549 -3.46 -4.28 4.48
CA ILE A 549 -3.83 -4.06 3.07
C ILE A 549 -3.90 -2.57 2.69
N ILE A 550 -4.40 -1.70 3.57
CA ILE A 550 -4.54 -0.26 3.31
C ILE A 550 -3.16 0.41 3.20
N HIS A 551 -2.27 0.12 4.15
CA HIS A 551 -1.05 0.87 4.34
C HIS A 551 0.18 0.29 3.64
N GLN A 552 0.24 -1.02 3.44
CA GLN A 552 1.45 -1.65 2.95
C GLN A 552 1.65 -1.49 1.44
N GLN A 553 0.59 -1.21 0.68
CA GLN A 553 0.69 -1.08 -0.78
C GLN A 553 1.30 0.29 -1.11
N ILE A 554 2.59 0.28 -1.44
CA ILE A 554 3.38 1.49 -1.75
C ILE A 554 3.59 1.60 -3.24
N LEU A 555 3.32 2.79 -3.79
CA LEU A 555 3.62 3.14 -5.18
C LEU A 555 4.99 3.85 -5.28
N LEU A 556 5.93 3.23 -5.99
CA LEU A 556 7.16 3.87 -6.49
C LEU A 556 6.92 4.35 -7.93
N GLY A 557 6.48 5.60 -8.10
CA GLY A 557 6.13 6.18 -9.39
C GLY A 557 5.30 7.46 -9.28
N ASP A 558 5.01 8.08 -10.43
CA ASP A 558 4.12 9.24 -10.50
C ASP A 558 2.66 8.78 -10.33
N PRO A 559 1.95 9.17 -9.24
CA PRO A 559 0.57 8.75 -9.02
C PRO A 559 -0.39 9.24 -10.11
N ALA A 560 -0.06 10.32 -10.83
CA ALA A 560 -0.88 10.86 -11.91
C ALA A 560 -0.55 10.27 -13.29
N LEU A 561 0.30 9.24 -13.39
CA LEU A 561 0.52 8.53 -14.64
C LEU A 561 -0.77 7.79 -15.05
N VAL A 562 -1.33 8.14 -16.20
CA VAL A 562 -2.40 7.39 -16.86
C VAL A 562 -1.78 6.59 -18.00
N PRO A 563 -1.41 5.32 -17.79
CA PRO A 563 -0.64 4.56 -18.77
C PRO A 563 -1.53 4.10 -19.94
N TYR A 564 -2.83 3.93 -19.71
CA TYR A 564 -3.80 3.56 -20.74
C TYR A 564 -5.08 4.39 -20.55
N PRO A 565 -5.34 5.40 -21.39
CA PRO A 565 -6.56 6.19 -21.31
C PRO A 565 -7.81 5.33 -21.51
N GLU A 566 -8.95 5.79 -20.99
CA GLU A 566 -10.22 5.08 -21.12
C GLU A 566 -10.56 4.81 -22.59
N VAL A 567 -10.85 3.55 -22.91
CA VAL A 567 -11.38 3.13 -24.20
C VAL A 567 -12.82 2.72 -23.97
N GLN A 568 -13.74 3.17 -24.83
CA GLN A 568 -15.15 2.78 -24.72
C GLN A 568 -15.30 1.27 -24.84
N HIS A 569 -15.50 0.62 -23.70
CA HIS A 569 -15.85 -0.79 -23.59
C HIS A 569 -17.32 -0.89 -23.20
N HIS A 570 -18.10 -1.69 -23.93
CA HIS A 570 -19.48 -1.95 -23.56
C HIS A 570 -19.50 -3.00 -22.45
N ALA A 571 -19.74 -2.58 -21.22
CA ALA A 571 -20.10 -3.49 -20.13
C ALA A 571 -21.30 -4.35 -20.56
N LYS A 572 -21.22 -5.66 -20.31
CA LYS A 572 -22.27 -6.62 -20.67
C LYS A 572 -23.39 -6.60 -19.66
N ILE A 573 -23.06 -6.45 -18.38
CA ILE A 573 -23.99 -6.29 -17.28
C ILE A 573 -24.60 -4.90 -17.36
N GLN A 574 -25.88 -4.84 -17.70
CA GLN A 574 -26.60 -3.58 -17.83
C GLN A 574 -27.08 -3.10 -16.47
N LYS A 575 -26.70 -1.87 -16.12
CA LYS A 575 -27.15 -1.17 -14.91
C LYS A 575 -28.16 -0.10 -15.34
N ASN A 576 -29.43 -0.30 -15.04
CA ASN A 576 -30.50 0.64 -15.35
C ASN A 576 -30.93 1.37 -14.09
N LEU A 577 -30.74 2.69 -14.07
CA LEU A 577 -31.19 3.54 -12.97
C LEU A 577 -32.46 4.29 -13.37
N SER A 578 -33.46 4.24 -12.51
CA SER A 578 -34.63 5.12 -12.60
C SER A 578 -34.92 5.69 -11.22
N GLY A 579 -35.38 6.94 -11.15
CA GLY A 579 -35.70 7.60 -9.88
C GLY A 579 -36.99 8.39 -10.00
N GLN A 580 -37.83 8.31 -8.97
CA GLN A 580 -39.01 9.16 -8.75
C GLN A 580 -39.19 9.38 -7.24
N ASP A 581 -39.51 10.61 -6.83
CA ASP A 581 -39.96 10.97 -5.48
C ASP A 581 -39.16 10.32 -4.33
N GLN A 582 -37.88 10.69 -4.18
CA GLN A 582 -37.00 10.21 -3.08
C GLN A 582 -36.74 8.69 -3.06
N GLU A 583 -37.14 7.95 -4.10
CA GLU A 583 -36.83 6.54 -4.30
C GLU A 583 -36.06 6.35 -5.60
N TYR A 584 -34.91 5.68 -5.51
CA TYR A 584 -34.14 5.22 -6.65
C TYR A 584 -34.31 3.71 -6.82
N ARG A 585 -34.49 3.28 -8.07
CA ARG A 585 -34.52 1.87 -8.47
C ARG A 585 -33.35 1.57 -9.37
N LEU A 586 -32.49 0.67 -8.91
CA LEU A 586 -31.40 0.13 -9.71
C LEU A 586 -31.76 -1.28 -10.13
N SER A 587 -31.89 -1.50 -11.43
CA SER A 587 -32.09 -2.82 -12.03
C SER A 587 -30.81 -3.29 -12.70
N LEU A 588 -30.42 -4.53 -12.43
CA LEU A 588 -29.27 -5.21 -13.01
C LEU A 588 -29.77 -6.30 -13.95
N ASP A 589 -29.16 -6.41 -15.13
CA ASP A 589 -29.36 -7.52 -16.07
C ASP A 589 -27.99 -8.16 -16.36
N ILE A 590 -27.83 -9.42 -15.96
CA ILE A 590 -26.60 -10.20 -16.12
C ILE A 590 -26.86 -11.26 -17.21
N PRO A 591 -26.37 -11.03 -18.44
CA PRO A 591 -26.74 -11.90 -19.54
C PRO A 591 -25.96 -13.24 -19.46
N PRO A 592 -26.53 -14.35 -20.01
CA PRO A 592 -25.96 -15.69 -19.89
C PRO A 592 -24.49 -15.82 -20.32
N GLU A 593 -24.06 -15.05 -21.32
CA GLU A 593 -22.70 -15.02 -21.85
C GLU A 593 -21.66 -14.36 -20.94
N SER A 594 -22.10 -13.68 -19.87
CA SER A 594 -21.22 -13.13 -18.85
C SER A 594 -20.71 -14.23 -17.92
N TRP A 595 -21.42 -15.36 -17.82
CA TRP A 595 -21.08 -16.44 -16.92
C TRP A 595 -20.06 -17.39 -17.55
N ARG A 596 -18.95 -17.63 -16.83
CA ARG A 596 -17.95 -18.63 -17.21
C ARG A 596 -17.82 -19.70 -16.15
N ARG A 597 -17.76 -20.96 -16.60
CA ARG A 597 -17.41 -22.09 -15.73
C ARG A 597 -15.90 -22.16 -15.59
N VAL A 598 -15.44 -22.12 -14.35
CA VAL A 598 -14.04 -22.25 -13.98
C VAL A 598 -13.86 -23.51 -13.15
N ARG A 599 -12.85 -24.29 -13.48
CA ARG A 599 -12.55 -25.54 -12.78
C ARG A 599 -11.16 -25.46 -12.17
N VAL A 600 -11.08 -25.68 -10.87
CA VAL A 600 -9.82 -25.73 -10.13
C VAL A 600 -9.59 -27.15 -9.66
N PRO A 601 -8.57 -27.84 -10.22
CA PRO A 601 -8.31 -29.24 -9.87
C PRO A 601 -7.94 -29.38 -8.39
N VAL A 602 -8.13 -30.60 -7.85
CA VAL A 602 -7.57 -30.96 -6.54
C VAL A 602 -6.06 -30.92 -6.66
N GLN A 603 -5.40 -30.34 -5.66
CA GLN A 603 -3.96 -30.45 -5.58
C GLN A 603 -3.56 -31.88 -5.17
N GLU A 604 -2.66 -32.51 -5.93
CA GLU A 604 -2.21 -33.89 -5.66
C GLU A 604 -1.38 -34.04 -4.36
N LYS A 605 -0.97 -32.92 -3.74
CA LYS A 605 -0.20 -32.92 -2.49
C LYS A 605 -1.10 -33.23 -1.29
N GLU A 606 -0.58 -33.97 -0.31
CA GLU A 606 -1.31 -34.26 0.93
C GLU A 606 -1.79 -32.96 1.61
N PRO A 607 -3.03 -32.91 2.13
CA PRO A 607 -3.56 -31.75 2.82
C PRO A 607 -2.77 -31.49 4.10
N THR A 608 -2.26 -30.27 4.29
CA THR A 608 -1.29 -29.99 5.37
C THR A 608 -1.84 -29.22 6.58
N ARG A 609 -3.12 -28.79 6.55
CA ARG A 609 -3.89 -28.06 7.58
C ARG A 609 -5.42 -28.21 7.38
N SER A 610 -6.23 -27.49 8.15
CA SER A 610 -7.71 -27.48 8.05
C SER A 610 -8.25 -26.81 6.77
N TYR A 611 -7.39 -26.15 5.98
CA TYR A 611 -7.75 -25.35 4.80
C TYR A 611 -7.50 -26.07 3.46
N TYR A 612 -7.93 -27.33 3.26
CA TYR A 612 -7.65 -28.03 2.00
C TYR A 612 -8.88 -28.53 1.26
N ARG A 613 -8.73 -28.50 -0.06
CA ARG A 613 -9.64 -29.08 -1.04
C ARG A 613 -9.47 -30.59 -1.05
N THR A 614 -10.49 -31.33 -0.64
CA THR A 614 -10.57 -32.79 -0.85
C THR A 614 -11.17 -33.15 -2.23
N ARG A 615 -11.60 -32.15 -3.02
CA ARG A 615 -12.27 -32.33 -4.31
C ARG A 615 -12.04 -31.16 -5.27
N THR A 616 -12.17 -31.42 -6.56
CA THR A 616 -12.07 -30.40 -7.61
C THR A 616 -13.21 -29.41 -7.39
N MET A 617 -12.91 -28.12 -7.41
CA MET A 617 -13.94 -27.09 -7.33
C MET A 617 -14.32 -26.66 -8.73
N GLU A 618 -15.60 -26.76 -9.05
CA GLU A 618 -16.18 -26.13 -10.22
C GLU A 618 -17.03 -24.97 -9.73
N ASN A 619 -16.74 -23.77 -10.24
CA ASN A 619 -17.45 -22.55 -9.89
C ASN A 619 -17.90 -21.83 -11.16
N MET A 620 -18.93 -20.99 -11.04
CA MET A 620 -19.40 -20.08 -12.08
C MET A 620 -18.99 -18.68 -11.69
N VAL A 621 -18.32 -17.95 -12.59
CA VAL A 621 -17.85 -16.59 -12.31
C VAL A 621 -18.36 -15.66 -13.41
N PRO A 622 -19.01 -14.55 -13.06
CA PRO A 622 -19.35 -13.51 -14.04
C PRO A 622 -18.07 -12.79 -14.48
N VAL A 623 -17.96 -12.51 -15.79
CA VAL A 623 -16.83 -11.81 -16.38
C VAL A 623 -17.32 -10.48 -16.94
N ASP A 624 -17.13 -9.44 -16.13
CA ASP A 624 -17.35 -8.04 -16.50
C ASP A 624 -16.56 -7.12 -15.55
N GLN A 625 -16.63 -5.82 -15.81
CA GLN A 625 -16.13 -4.76 -14.92
C GLN A 625 -16.90 -4.73 -13.59
N ASP A 626 -16.28 -4.18 -12.55
CA ASP A 626 -16.79 -4.04 -11.18
C ASP A 626 -17.12 -5.36 -10.47
N ILE A 627 -16.77 -6.50 -11.06
CA ILE A 627 -16.85 -7.79 -10.37
C ILE A 627 -15.61 -7.91 -9.49
N ILE A 628 -15.80 -8.14 -8.21
CA ILE A 628 -14.74 -8.31 -7.21
C ILE A 628 -14.84 -9.70 -6.62
N SER A 629 -13.70 -10.38 -6.54
CA SER A 629 -13.67 -11.78 -6.10
C SER A 629 -13.48 -11.86 -4.59
N TRP A 630 -14.44 -12.41 -3.87
CA TRP A 630 -14.37 -12.58 -2.42
C TRP A 630 -14.98 -13.93 -2.02
N GLY A 631 -14.17 -14.78 -1.38
CA GLY A 631 -14.61 -16.11 -0.98
C GLY A 631 -14.59 -17.15 -2.11
N ASP A 632 -14.38 -16.72 -3.35
CA ASP A 632 -14.60 -17.45 -4.61
C ASP A 632 -13.94 -18.83 -4.70
N PHE A 633 -12.86 -19.07 -3.95
CA PHE A 633 -12.11 -20.31 -4.00
C PHE A 633 -11.48 -20.72 -2.65
N TYR A 634 -11.99 -20.19 -1.53
CA TYR A 634 -11.46 -20.56 -0.21
C TYR A 634 -11.75 -22.03 0.10
N PRO A 635 -10.75 -22.76 0.60
CA PRO A 635 -10.88 -24.18 0.90
C PRO A 635 -11.77 -24.38 2.13
N LEU A 636 -12.99 -24.84 1.88
CA LEU A 636 -13.95 -25.16 2.93
C LEU A 636 -13.80 -26.64 3.32
N ALA A 637 -13.42 -26.89 4.57
CA ALA A 637 -13.39 -28.25 5.12
C ALA A 637 -14.81 -28.84 5.15
N TYR A 638 -14.96 -30.13 4.87
CA TYR A 638 -16.27 -30.80 4.84
C TYR A 638 -16.98 -30.79 6.21
N ASP A 639 -16.21 -30.66 7.30
CA ASP A 639 -16.63 -30.77 8.71
C ASP A 639 -16.48 -29.48 9.52
N SER A 640 -16.05 -28.36 8.91
CA SER A 640 -16.07 -27.07 9.61
C SER A 640 -17.51 -26.69 9.96
N GLN A 641 -17.76 -26.37 11.24
CA GLN A 641 -19.09 -25.95 11.71
C GLN A 641 -19.62 -24.78 10.86
N GLY A 642 -20.88 -24.88 10.42
CA GLY A 642 -21.59 -23.84 9.65
C GLY A 642 -21.32 -23.81 8.14
N VAL A 643 -20.38 -24.61 7.62
CA VAL A 643 -20.03 -24.65 6.19
C VAL A 643 -20.96 -25.54 5.36
N ALA A 644 -21.63 -26.50 5.98
CA ALA A 644 -22.62 -27.36 5.33
C ALA A 644 -23.96 -26.63 5.07
N GLU A 645 -23.97 -25.30 4.90
CA GLU A 645 -25.17 -24.48 4.67
C GLU A 645 -25.06 -23.70 3.34
N ARG A 646 -26.03 -22.82 3.04
CA ARG A 646 -26.00 -21.98 1.82
C ARG A 646 -24.91 -20.91 1.96
N ALA A 647 -23.88 -20.98 1.11
CA ALA A 647 -22.76 -20.05 1.11
C ALA A 647 -22.75 -19.19 -0.15
N LEU A 648 -22.34 -17.93 -0.01
CA LEU A 648 -21.95 -17.14 -1.18
C LEU A 648 -20.54 -17.50 -1.57
N MET A 649 -20.37 -17.92 -2.81
CA MET A 649 -19.06 -18.02 -3.43
C MET A 649 -19.24 -17.54 -4.85
N SER A 650 -18.48 -16.52 -5.25
CA SER A 650 -18.42 -15.84 -6.55
C SER A 650 -18.66 -14.33 -6.45
N GLY A 651 -17.76 -13.59 -7.10
CA GLY A 651 -17.99 -12.28 -7.71
C GLY A 651 -19.05 -11.40 -7.03
N PHE A 652 -18.62 -10.52 -6.15
CA PHE A 652 -19.43 -9.39 -5.72
C PHE A 652 -19.38 -8.33 -6.79
N LEU A 653 -20.52 -7.95 -7.34
CA LEU A 653 -20.63 -6.76 -8.16
C LEU A 653 -20.61 -5.53 -7.24
N HIS A 654 -19.64 -4.65 -7.46
CA HIS A 654 -19.59 -3.34 -6.81
C HIS A 654 -20.53 -2.38 -7.53
N LEU A 655 -21.46 -1.81 -6.75
CA LEU A 655 -22.45 -0.88 -7.25
C LEU A 655 -22.30 0.46 -6.57
N THR A 656 -22.51 1.51 -7.36
CA THR A 656 -22.44 2.90 -6.94
C THR A 656 -23.64 3.67 -7.45
N LEU A 657 -24.12 4.63 -6.67
CA LEU A 657 -25.22 5.52 -7.04
C LEU A 657 -24.97 6.92 -6.50
N ASP A 658 -24.95 7.91 -7.39
CA ASP A 658 -24.80 9.32 -7.06
C ASP A 658 -26.17 9.92 -6.71
N LEU A 659 -26.29 10.45 -5.50
CA LEU A 659 -27.51 11.10 -5.03
C LEU A 659 -27.61 12.53 -5.54
N THR A 660 -28.84 13.06 -5.57
CA THR A 660 -29.04 14.48 -5.86
C THR A 660 -28.45 15.32 -4.70
N PRO A 661 -27.82 16.48 -4.97
CA PRO A 661 -27.28 17.34 -3.92
C PRO A 661 -28.28 17.60 -2.78
N GLY A 662 -27.84 17.39 -1.53
CA GLY A 662 -28.66 17.56 -0.33
C GLY A 662 -29.49 16.33 0.07
N GLU A 663 -29.53 15.26 -0.72
CA GLU A 663 -30.15 13.99 -0.32
C GLU A 663 -29.20 13.10 0.48
N ALA A 664 -29.76 12.31 1.40
CA ALA A 664 -29.05 11.29 2.16
C ALA A 664 -29.75 9.92 2.01
N PRO A 665 -28.99 8.82 2.02
CA PRO A 665 -29.56 7.47 1.99
C PRO A 665 -30.24 7.13 3.32
N LEU A 666 -31.41 6.50 3.26
CA LEU A 666 -32.18 6.07 4.43
C LEU A 666 -32.31 4.55 4.52
N HIS A 667 -32.54 3.88 3.39
CA HIS A 667 -32.73 2.43 3.38
C HIS A 667 -32.46 1.84 2.01
N LEU A 668 -31.67 0.77 1.96
CA LEU A 668 -31.43 -0.01 0.76
C LEU A 668 -32.01 -1.42 0.96
N GLU A 669 -32.76 -1.92 -0.01
CA GLU A 669 -33.25 -3.30 -0.01
C GLU A 669 -33.11 -3.96 -1.38
N LEU A 670 -32.89 -5.27 -1.38
CA LEU A 670 -33.11 -6.11 -2.57
C LEU A 670 -34.61 -6.37 -2.69
N HIS A 671 -35.27 -5.70 -3.64
CA HIS A 671 -36.71 -5.79 -3.85
C HIS A 671 -37.12 -7.07 -4.58
N ARG A 672 -36.34 -7.48 -5.60
CA ARG A 672 -36.61 -8.67 -6.41
C ARG A 672 -35.32 -9.21 -6.98
N ALA A 673 -35.17 -10.54 -6.97
CA ALA A 673 -34.16 -11.23 -7.76
C ALA A 673 -34.80 -12.33 -8.63
N GLU A 674 -34.24 -12.53 -9.82
CA GLU A 674 -34.50 -13.66 -10.71
C GLU A 674 -33.16 -14.34 -10.99
N GLY A 675 -33.19 -15.65 -11.18
CA GLY A 675 -31.98 -16.39 -11.44
C GLY A 675 -32.25 -17.80 -11.95
N ARG A 676 -31.18 -18.42 -12.42
CA ARG A 676 -31.17 -19.80 -12.89
C ARG A 676 -30.47 -20.71 -11.89
N GLU A 677 -31.02 -21.91 -11.74
CA GLU A 677 -30.42 -22.95 -10.93
C GLU A 677 -29.67 -23.95 -11.84
N GLU A 678 -28.41 -24.20 -11.51
CA GLU A 678 -27.58 -25.16 -12.21
C GLU A 678 -27.02 -26.22 -11.25
N CYS A 679 -27.11 -27.49 -11.65
CA CYS A 679 -26.47 -28.59 -10.92
C CYS A 679 -24.95 -28.59 -11.21
N LEU A 680 -24.13 -28.49 -10.16
CA LEU A 680 -22.67 -28.49 -10.31
C LEU A 680 -22.11 -29.86 -10.73
N PHE A 681 -22.88 -30.95 -10.64
CA PHE A 681 -22.43 -32.29 -11.05
C PHE A 681 -22.73 -32.64 -12.51
N CYS A 682 -23.97 -32.40 -12.97
CA CYS A 682 -24.43 -32.86 -14.28
C CYS A 682 -24.69 -31.74 -15.28
N THR A 683 -24.43 -30.48 -14.88
CA THR A 683 -24.65 -29.27 -15.70
C THR A 683 -26.07 -29.11 -16.24
N GLY A 684 -27.04 -29.82 -15.65
CA GLY A 684 -28.44 -29.72 -16.03
C GLY A 684 -29.05 -28.45 -15.45
N GLU A 685 -29.58 -27.60 -16.34
CA GLU A 685 -30.38 -26.43 -15.95
C GLU A 685 -31.77 -26.88 -15.47
N ARG A 686 -32.30 -26.20 -14.44
CA ARG A 686 -33.67 -26.39 -13.95
C ARG A 686 -34.39 -25.06 -13.80
N VAL A 687 -35.71 -25.10 -13.85
CA VAL A 687 -36.56 -23.95 -13.49
C VAL A 687 -36.20 -23.54 -12.06
N GLY A 688 -35.84 -22.27 -11.89
CA GLY A 688 -35.39 -21.72 -10.61
C GLY A 688 -36.43 -21.84 -9.48
N PRO A 689 -36.03 -21.59 -8.22
CA PRO A 689 -36.91 -21.67 -7.07
C PRO A 689 -38.05 -20.64 -7.17
N VAL A 690 -39.20 -20.94 -6.54
CA VAL A 690 -40.39 -20.08 -6.55
C VAL A 690 -40.13 -18.71 -5.92
N ASP A 691 -39.14 -18.60 -5.02
CA ASP A 691 -38.69 -17.35 -4.39
C ASP A 691 -37.15 -17.27 -4.44
N ALA A 692 -36.62 -16.80 -5.57
CA ALA A 692 -35.17 -16.62 -5.75
C ALA A 692 -34.61 -15.58 -4.78
N THR A 693 -35.34 -14.49 -4.49
CA THR A 693 -34.92 -13.41 -3.61
C THR A 693 -34.47 -13.89 -2.23
N ALA A 694 -35.18 -14.87 -1.65
CA ALA A 694 -34.85 -15.42 -0.33
C ALA A 694 -33.42 -16.01 -0.24
N TYR A 695 -32.83 -16.48 -1.34
CA TYR A 695 -31.45 -17.00 -1.36
C TYR A 695 -30.40 -15.90 -1.19
N TRP A 696 -30.70 -14.68 -1.62
CA TRP A 696 -29.81 -13.52 -1.48
C TRP A 696 -30.06 -12.73 -0.19
N HIS A 697 -31.12 -13.04 0.55
CA HIS A 697 -31.35 -12.39 1.85
C HIS A 697 -30.58 -13.05 3.00
N ASN A 698 -30.43 -14.37 2.99
CA ASN A 698 -29.78 -15.11 4.07
C ASN A 698 -28.73 -16.06 3.53
N PHE A 699 -27.47 -15.80 3.87
CA PHE A 699 -26.34 -16.57 3.36
C PHE A 699 -25.16 -16.55 4.34
N VAL A 700 -24.17 -17.40 4.08
CA VAL A 700 -22.91 -17.43 4.82
C VAL A 700 -21.77 -16.97 3.91
N ILE A 701 -20.87 -16.14 4.45
CA ILE A 701 -19.64 -15.74 3.75
C ILE A 701 -18.46 -16.54 4.30
N PRO A 702 -17.71 -17.26 3.44
CA PRO A 702 -16.50 -17.94 3.86
C PRO A 702 -15.35 -16.96 4.08
N PHE A 703 -14.59 -17.18 5.15
CA PHE A 703 -13.37 -16.44 5.47
C PHE A 703 -12.18 -17.38 5.48
N LEU A 704 -11.00 -16.84 5.19
CA LEU A 704 -9.79 -17.64 5.18
C LEU A 704 -9.26 -17.88 6.59
N MET A 705 -9.21 -16.83 7.41
CA MET A 705 -8.61 -16.83 8.75
C MET A 705 -9.65 -16.79 9.89
N LEU A 706 -10.95 -16.78 9.54
CA LEU A 706 -12.05 -16.69 10.50
C LEU A 706 -13.08 -17.79 10.21
N PRO A 707 -13.90 -18.17 11.21
CA PRO A 707 -15.09 -18.97 10.97
C PRO A 707 -16.00 -18.28 9.93
N PRO A 708 -16.76 -19.04 9.12
CA PRO A 708 -17.76 -18.48 8.23
C PRO A 708 -18.78 -17.63 8.99
N VAL A 709 -19.22 -16.53 8.39
CA VAL A 709 -20.12 -15.58 9.05
C VAL A 709 -21.47 -15.53 8.33
N SER A 710 -22.56 -15.63 9.09
CA SER A 710 -23.91 -15.49 8.55
C SER A 710 -24.30 -14.02 8.38
N PHE A 711 -24.89 -13.71 7.22
CA PHE A 711 -25.38 -12.39 6.85
C PHE A 711 -26.90 -12.48 6.65
N ASP A 712 -27.64 -11.62 7.35
CA ASP A 712 -29.07 -11.41 7.18
C ASP A 712 -29.34 -10.01 6.60
N MET A 713 -29.87 -9.98 5.39
CA MET A 713 -30.19 -8.78 4.62
C MET A 713 -31.69 -8.44 4.63
N LYS A 714 -32.54 -9.20 5.33
CA LYS A 714 -34.01 -8.99 5.34
C LYS A 714 -34.41 -7.63 5.91
N LYS A 715 -33.61 -7.11 6.83
CA LYS A 715 -33.81 -5.78 7.45
C LYS A 715 -33.15 -4.64 6.68
N GLY A 716 -32.57 -4.93 5.52
CA GLY A 716 -31.88 -3.95 4.69
C GLY A 716 -30.47 -4.40 4.33
N TRP A 717 -30.05 -3.91 3.18
CA TRP A 717 -28.75 -4.16 2.58
C TRP A 717 -27.73 -3.14 3.11
N PRO A 718 -26.52 -3.57 3.49
CA PRO A 718 -25.49 -2.66 3.98
C PRO A 718 -24.95 -1.82 2.83
N PHE A 719 -24.70 -0.54 3.11
CA PHE A 719 -24.09 0.40 2.18
C PHE A 719 -23.15 1.33 2.94
N VAL A 720 -22.28 2.03 2.21
CA VAL A 720 -21.38 3.05 2.75
C VAL A 720 -21.45 4.29 1.85
N PRO A 721 -21.78 5.49 2.39
CA PRO A 721 -21.74 6.73 1.63
C PRO A 721 -20.32 7.34 1.58
N GLU A 722 -19.95 7.85 0.41
CA GLU A 722 -18.76 8.68 0.12
C GLU A 722 -19.21 10.13 -0.10
N ASP A 723 -18.54 11.09 0.56
CA ASP A 723 -18.73 12.53 0.41
C ASP A 723 -17.91 13.05 -0.78
N ARG A 724 -18.60 13.36 -1.88
CA ARG A 724 -17.98 13.94 -3.08
C ARG A 724 -18.00 15.48 -3.07
N GLY A 725 -18.25 16.09 -1.91
CA GLY A 725 -18.33 17.54 -1.69
C GLY A 725 -19.73 18.10 -1.97
N ASP A 726 -20.24 17.92 -3.18
CA ASP A 726 -21.54 18.48 -3.59
C ASP A 726 -22.70 17.48 -3.44
N PHE A 727 -22.39 16.19 -3.41
CA PHE A 727 -23.35 15.09 -3.31
C PHE A 727 -22.73 13.89 -2.60
N LEU A 728 -23.58 12.93 -2.21
CA LEU A 728 -23.13 11.64 -1.69
C LEU A 728 -23.17 10.58 -2.79
N ARG A 729 -22.12 9.77 -2.87
CA ARG A 729 -22.12 8.52 -3.63
C ARG A 729 -22.34 7.34 -2.68
N VAL A 730 -23.33 6.51 -2.97
CA VAL A 730 -23.64 5.34 -2.14
C VAL A 730 -23.00 4.10 -2.76
N HIS A 731 -22.19 3.38 -1.99
CA HIS A 731 -21.51 2.14 -2.40
C HIS A 731 -22.09 0.93 -1.69
N TRP A 732 -22.28 -0.17 -2.43
CA TRP A 732 -22.58 -1.46 -1.84
C TRP A 732 -22.08 -2.62 -2.70
N LEU A 733 -21.94 -3.79 -2.08
CA LEU A 733 -21.54 -5.02 -2.74
C LEU A 733 -22.75 -5.94 -2.90
N VAL A 734 -22.89 -6.53 -4.09
CA VAL A 734 -23.96 -7.48 -4.40
C VAL A 734 -23.35 -8.81 -4.83
N PRO A 735 -23.57 -9.90 -4.09
CA PRO A 735 -23.17 -11.21 -4.55
C PRO A 735 -24.11 -11.64 -5.67
N VAL A 736 -23.57 -12.13 -6.78
CA VAL A 736 -24.39 -12.52 -7.92
C VAL A 736 -24.55 -14.04 -8.07
N LEU A 737 -23.85 -14.85 -7.28
CA LEU A 737 -24.11 -16.28 -7.20
C LEU A 737 -24.06 -16.81 -5.76
N VAL A 738 -25.03 -17.70 -5.47
CA VAL A 738 -25.14 -18.45 -4.21
C VAL A 738 -24.91 -19.93 -4.50
N ILE A 739 -24.05 -20.58 -3.72
CA ILE A 739 -23.81 -22.02 -3.79
C ILE A 739 -24.48 -22.71 -2.60
N ASP A 740 -25.39 -23.64 -2.90
CA ASP A 740 -25.88 -24.60 -1.93
C ASP A 740 -24.94 -25.81 -1.92
N GLU A 741 -24.05 -25.85 -0.93
CA GLU A 741 -23.03 -26.88 -0.84
C GLU A 741 -23.59 -28.28 -0.48
N ILE A 742 -24.71 -28.35 0.23
CA ILE A 742 -25.40 -29.62 0.54
C ILE A 742 -25.91 -30.25 -0.75
N GLN A 743 -26.64 -29.47 -1.54
CA GLN A 743 -27.30 -29.95 -2.74
C GLN A 743 -26.39 -29.89 -3.97
N ARG A 744 -25.22 -29.25 -3.84
CA ARG A 744 -24.24 -28.99 -4.90
C ARG A 744 -24.88 -28.29 -6.09
N ARG A 745 -25.56 -27.18 -5.78
CA ARG A 745 -26.29 -26.34 -6.73
C ARG A 745 -25.75 -24.93 -6.70
N ALA A 746 -25.73 -24.31 -7.88
CA ALA A 746 -25.37 -22.91 -8.08
C ALA A 746 -26.62 -22.13 -8.51
N TYR A 747 -26.91 -21.04 -7.81
CA TYR A 747 -27.98 -20.11 -8.10
C TYR A 747 -27.39 -18.82 -8.66
N GLN A 748 -27.47 -18.65 -9.99
CA GLN A 748 -26.90 -17.52 -10.70
C GLN A 748 -27.95 -16.42 -10.85
N GLY A 749 -27.63 -15.21 -10.41
CA GLY A 749 -28.49 -14.04 -10.60
C GLY A 749 -28.54 -13.65 -12.07
N GLU A 750 -29.75 -13.52 -12.61
CA GLU A 750 -29.97 -13.01 -13.98
C GLU A 750 -30.47 -11.57 -13.92
N LYS A 751 -31.41 -11.29 -13.01
CA LYS A 751 -31.93 -9.94 -12.79
C LYS A 751 -32.05 -9.63 -11.32
N MET A 752 -31.65 -8.44 -10.92
CA MET A 752 -31.77 -7.99 -9.53
C MET A 752 -32.25 -6.54 -9.51
N GLU A 753 -33.27 -6.24 -8.71
CA GLU A 753 -33.79 -4.89 -8.51
C GLU A 753 -33.54 -4.47 -7.06
N PHE A 754 -32.79 -3.39 -6.89
CA PHE A 754 -32.57 -2.72 -5.62
C PHE A 754 -33.40 -1.45 -5.53
N ARG A 755 -33.90 -1.17 -4.31
CA ARG A 755 -34.59 0.08 -3.99
C ARG A 755 -33.83 0.83 -2.92
N LEU A 756 -33.42 2.05 -3.25
CA LEU A 756 -32.79 2.98 -2.32
C LEU A 756 -33.79 4.09 -2.00
N LYS A 757 -34.25 4.12 -0.75
CA LYS A 757 -35.01 5.23 -0.19
C LYS A 757 -34.04 6.29 0.29
N THR A 758 -34.35 7.53 -0.03
CA THR A 758 -33.57 8.72 0.29
C THR A 758 -34.45 9.76 0.96
N GLY A 759 -33.84 10.79 1.51
CA GLY A 759 -34.55 11.93 2.08
C GLY A 759 -33.62 13.13 2.22
N PRO A 760 -34.11 14.27 2.73
CA PRO A 760 -33.27 15.44 2.95
C PRO A 760 -32.20 15.12 4.00
N GLY A 761 -30.94 15.30 3.63
CA GLY A 761 -29.80 15.14 4.53
C GLY A 761 -29.43 16.45 5.25
N LYS A 762 -28.80 16.32 6.42
CA LYS A 762 -28.22 17.43 7.15
C LYS A 762 -26.82 17.07 7.65
N PRO A 763 -25.89 18.03 7.69
CA PRO A 763 -24.60 17.81 8.32
C PRO A 763 -24.80 17.66 9.84
N LEU A 764 -24.21 16.62 10.40
CA LEU A 764 -24.09 16.39 11.83
C LEU A 764 -22.61 16.50 12.18
N THR A 765 -22.28 17.39 13.12
CA THR A 765 -20.89 17.67 13.50
C THR A 765 -20.75 17.54 15.00
N GLY A 766 -19.54 17.25 15.46
CA GLY A 766 -19.27 17.19 16.87
C GLY A 766 -17.82 16.84 17.17
N THR A 767 -17.54 16.66 18.45
CA THR A 767 -16.28 16.17 18.98
C THR A 767 -16.53 14.93 19.81
N VAL A 768 -15.66 13.94 19.69
CA VAL A 768 -15.62 12.77 20.55
C VAL A 768 -14.34 12.81 21.37
N VAL A 769 -14.50 12.68 22.68
CA VAL A 769 -13.41 12.66 23.64
C VAL A 769 -13.49 11.36 24.42
N HIS A 770 -12.33 10.74 24.62
CA HIS A 770 -12.21 9.62 25.54
C HIS A 770 -12.20 10.16 26.98
N ASP A 771 -12.68 9.36 27.94
CA ASP A 771 -12.67 9.70 29.37
C ASP A 771 -11.27 10.09 29.91
N SER A 772 -10.17 9.64 29.28
CA SER A 772 -8.81 10.13 29.60
C SER A 772 -8.57 11.62 29.29
N GLY A 773 -9.48 12.28 28.58
CA GLY A 773 -9.30 13.62 28.02
C GLY A 773 -8.53 13.62 26.69
N GLU A 774 -8.16 12.45 26.18
CA GLU A 774 -7.52 12.32 24.86
C GLU A 774 -8.55 12.52 23.73
N ALA A 775 -8.13 13.25 22.71
CA ALA A 775 -8.91 13.42 21.49
C ALA A 775 -9.23 12.07 20.86
N GLY A 776 -10.49 11.86 20.45
CA GLY A 776 -10.98 10.61 19.89
C GLY A 776 -10.50 10.28 18.47
N SER A 777 -9.29 10.67 18.06
CA SER A 777 -8.79 10.49 16.69
C SER A 777 -8.71 9.02 16.24
N PHE A 778 -8.74 8.07 17.17
CA PHE A 778 -8.79 6.63 16.94
C PHE A 778 -10.23 6.06 16.88
N LEU A 779 -11.25 6.92 16.78
CA LEU A 779 -12.65 6.51 16.80
C LEU A 779 -13.33 6.66 15.44
N LEU A 780 -14.22 5.70 15.16
CA LEU A 780 -15.20 5.69 14.09
C LEU A 780 -16.55 6.08 14.66
N VAL A 781 -17.12 7.16 14.16
CA VAL A 781 -18.46 7.64 14.51
C VAL A 781 -19.46 7.11 13.48
N GLN A 782 -20.57 6.56 13.96
CA GLN A 782 -21.61 5.97 13.13
C GLN A 782 -22.96 6.62 13.44
N ALA A 783 -23.68 7.04 12.40
CA ALA A 783 -25.09 7.39 12.48
C ALA A 783 -25.94 6.14 12.20
N VAL A 784 -26.74 5.72 13.16
CA VAL A 784 -27.53 4.48 13.11
C VAL A 784 -29.01 4.73 13.39
N GLY A 785 -29.88 3.92 12.81
CA GLY A 785 -31.34 4.01 13.03
C GLY A 785 -31.83 3.44 14.37
N GLN A 786 -33.02 3.88 14.79
CA GLN A 786 -33.73 3.45 16.00
C GLN A 786 -34.35 2.03 15.85
N GLU A 787 -33.57 0.98 15.69
CA GLU A 787 -34.07 -0.39 15.91
C GLU A 787 -33.74 -0.91 17.32
N ARG A 788 -34.76 -1.39 18.04
CA ARG A 788 -34.60 -2.03 19.36
C ARG A 788 -34.06 -3.46 19.19
N GLY A 789 -32.74 -3.63 19.27
CA GLY A 789 -32.05 -4.93 19.30
C GLY A 789 -30.53 -4.79 19.05
N GLU A 790 -29.72 -5.69 19.62
CA GLU A 790 -28.25 -5.67 19.52
C GLU A 790 -27.71 -6.19 18.16
N GLN A 791 -28.55 -6.83 17.33
CA GLN A 791 -28.15 -7.37 16.03
C GLN A 791 -28.77 -6.58 14.87
N GLY A 792 -27.91 -6.00 14.02
CA GLY A 792 -28.24 -5.58 12.65
C GLY A 792 -28.86 -4.19 12.48
N ARG A 793 -28.34 -3.15 13.15
CA ARG A 793 -28.71 -1.76 12.79
C ARG A 793 -27.99 -1.34 11.51
N ASN A 794 -28.74 -1.00 10.47
CA ASN A 794 -28.14 -0.39 9.28
C ASN A 794 -27.52 0.95 9.67
N THR A 795 -26.31 1.20 9.17
CA THR A 795 -25.59 2.45 9.40
C THR A 795 -25.88 3.38 8.23
N PHE A 796 -26.35 4.59 8.50
CA PHE A 796 -26.69 5.58 7.47
C PHE A 796 -25.46 6.33 6.97
N ALA A 797 -24.53 6.61 7.88
CA ALA A 797 -23.28 7.31 7.59
C ALA A 797 -22.20 6.92 8.62
N GLN A 798 -20.95 6.96 8.18
CA GLN A 798 -19.77 6.67 9.00
C GLN A 798 -18.76 7.80 8.82
N ALA A 799 -18.05 8.15 9.89
CA ALA A 799 -17.00 9.15 9.84
C ALA A 799 -15.84 8.79 10.76
N VAL A 800 -14.61 8.92 10.25
CA VAL A 800 -13.42 8.92 11.08
C VAL A 800 -13.23 10.27 11.75
N CYS A 801 -12.74 10.26 12.98
CA CYS A 801 -12.41 11.48 13.69
C CYS A 801 -11.07 12.05 13.22
N ASP A 802 -10.95 13.38 13.18
CA ASP A 802 -9.67 14.05 13.01
C ASP A 802 -8.79 13.94 14.26
N ARG A 803 -7.56 14.49 14.20
CA ARG A 803 -6.61 14.49 15.34
C ARG A 803 -7.09 15.24 16.60
N LYS A 804 -8.15 16.04 16.49
CA LYS A 804 -8.79 16.75 17.61
C LYS A 804 -10.06 16.04 18.09
N GLY A 805 -10.38 14.86 17.52
CA GLY A 805 -11.59 14.10 17.82
C GLY A 805 -12.83 14.67 17.12
N ALA A 806 -12.69 15.61 16.19
CA ALA A 806 -13.81 16.19 15.48
C ALA A 806 -14.31 15.25 14.38
N PHE A 807 -15.63 15.19 14.20
CA PHE A 807 -16.27 14.40 13.14
C PHE A 807 -17.29 15.24 12.38
N LYS A 808 -17.57 14.83 11.14
CA LYS A 808 -18.65 15.37 10.31
C LYS A 808 -19.30 14.23 9.56
N LEU A 809 -20.61 14.07 9.72
CA LEU A 809 -21.46 13.11 9.04
C LEU A 809 -22.49 13.87 8.21
N PHE A 810 -22.97 13.29 7.12
CA PHE A 810 -24.15 13.78 6.40
C PHE A 810 -25.19 12.66 6.34
N CYS A 811 -26.31 12.84 7.04
CA CYS A 811 -27.35 11.82 7.14
C CYS A 811 -28.76 12.43 7.27
N GLY A 812 -29.80 11.61 7.11
CA GLY A 812 -31.19 12.02 7.33
C GLY A 812 -31.46 12.36 8.80
N PRO A 813 -32.39 13.29 9.12
CA PRO A 813 -32.58 13.78 10.49
C PRO A 813 -33.55 12.97 11.37
N GLU A 814 -34.29 12.01 10.82
CA GLU A 814 -35.36 11.31 11.55
C GLU A 814 -34.82 10.09 12.32
N ASP A 815 -35.07 10.05 13.64
CA ASP A 815 -34.80 8.93 14.56
C ASP A 815 -33.36 8.35 14.50
N VAL A 816 -32.36 9.23 14.35
CA VAL A 816 -30.93 8.87 14.32
C VAL A 816 -30.29 8.90 15.70
N PHE A 817 -29.51 7.86 15.98
CA PHE A 817 -28.57 7.82 17.10
C PHE A 817 -27.14 7.85 16.56
N VAL A 818 -26.26 8.50 17.31
CA VAL A 818 -24.82 8.48 17.07
C VAL A 818 -24.18 7.53 18.07
N THR A 819 -23.30 6.67 17.58
CA THR A 819 -22.43 5.83 18.41
C THR A 819 -21.00 6.00 17.92
N ALA A 820 -20.04 5.72 18.79
CA ALA A 820 -18.64 5.65 18.42
C ALA A 820 -18.05 4.32 18.88
N GLU A 821 -17.13 3.79 18.08
CA GLU A 821 -16.31 2.63 18.39
C GLU A 821 -14.89 2.87 17.88
N GLU A 822 -13.93 2.05 18.29
CA GLU A 822 -12.56 2.18 17.78
C GLU A 822 -12.55 1.91 16.27
N GLN A 823 -11.99 2.84 15.50
CA GLN A 823 -11.88 2.68 14.06
C GLN A 823 -10.96 1.52 13.70
N PHE A 824 -11.10 1.01 12.48
CA PHE A 824 -9.99 0.29 11.87
C PHE A 824 -8.89 1.31 11.51
N PRO A 825 -7.62 0.92 11.53
CA PRO A 825 -6.49 1.80 11.22
C PRO A 825 -6.56 2.29 9.76
N LEU A 826 -7.33 3.36 9.52
CA LEU A 826 -7.51 3.94 8.19
C LEU A 826 -6.38 4.91 7.84
N TYR A 827 -6.07 5.84 8.74
CA TYR A 827 -5.03 6.87 8.57
C TYR A 827 -3.85 6.69 9.53
N ASP A 828 -3.95 5.78 10.49
CA ASP A 828 -2.91 5.46 11.47
C ASP A 828 -2.60 3.97 11.42
N LEU A 829 -1.37 3.59 11.76
CA LEU A 829 -1.00 2.17 11.95
C LEU A 829 -1.77 1.58 13.14
N LEU A 830 -1.73 0.25 13.28
CA LEU A 830 -2.40 -0.46 14.38
C LEU A 830 -1.90 0.06 15.75
N GLY A 831 -2.74 0.86 16.40
CA GLY A 831 -2.41 1.54 17.65
C GLY A 831 -2.66 0.69 18.90
N PRO A 832 -2.42 1.27 20.08
CA PRO A 832 -2.93 0.73 21.33
C PRO A 832 -4.44 0.52 21.25
N PHE A 833 -4.93 -0.55 21.87
CA PHE A 833 -6.34 -0.86 21.98
C PHE A 833 -6.98 0.02 23.05
N HIS A 834 -7.98 0.82 22.66
CA HIS A 834 -8.67 1.73 23.56
C HIS A 834 -10.07 1.20 23.93
N PRO A 835 -10.26 0.63 25.14
CA PRO A 835 -11.52 0.01 25.54
C PRO A 835 -12.61 1.05 25.81
N VAL A 836 -13.41 1.36 24.79
CA VAL A 836 -14.59 2.22 24.90
C VAL A 836 -15.86 1.42 25.15
N LYS A 837 -16.75 1.94 25.99
CA LYS A 837 -18.10 1.40 26.15
C LYS A 837 -18.94 1.93 24.99
N ARG A 838 -19.64 1.04 24.28
CA ARG A 838 -20.55 1.46 23.21
C ARG A 838 -21.75 2.19 23.80
N GLU A 839 -21.97 3.43 23.39
CA GLU A 839 -23.05 4.30 23.87
C GLU A 839 -23.79 4.93 22.69
N PHE A 840 -25.09 5.12 22.84
CA PHE A 840 -25.97 5.67 21.80
C PHE A 840 -26.48 7.04 22.25
N PHE A 841 -26.12 8.06 21.51
CA PHE A 841 -26.48 9.45 21.76
C PHE A 841 -27.55 9.87 20.74
N PRO A 842 -28.70 10.43 21.17
CA PRO A 842 -29.64 11.02 20.22
C PRO A 842 -28.95 12.10 19.38
N ALA A 843 -29.13 12.08 18.05
CA ALA A 843 -28.51 13.06 17.18
C ALA A 843 -29.10 14.47 17.40
N ASP A 844 -28.25 15.48 17.55
CA ASP A 844 -28.65 16.90 17.58
C ASP A 844 -28.12 17.59 16.33
N PHE A 845 -29.00 17.84 15.35
CA PHE A 845 -28.65 18.54 14.11
C PHE A 845 -28.64 20.07 14.25
N ALA A 846 -29.07 20.62 15.40
CA ALA A 846 -29.10 22.06 15.63
C ALA A 846 -27.80 22.58 16.28
N ARG A 847 -27.02 21.71 16.91
CA ARG A 847 -25.78 22.06 17.62
C ARG A 847 -24.69 21.02 17.37
N ALA A 848 -23.43 21.42 17.50
CA ALA A 848 -22.33 20.45 17.51
C ALA A 848 -22.48 19.52 18.72
N MET A 849 -22.38 18.22 18.49
CA MET A 849 -22.43 17.20 19.55
C MET A 849 -21.11 17.17 20.32
N ASP A 850 -21.19 16.97 21.63
CA ASP A 850 -20.03 16.72 22.48
C ASP A 850 -20.22 15.34 23.12
N MET A 851 -19.46 14.35 22.63
CA MET A 851 -19.58 12.96 23.02
C MET A 851 -18.42 12.59 23.95
N GLN A 852 -18.72 12.45 25.23
CA GLN A 852 -17.77 11.89 26.20
C GLN A 852 -18.04 10.40 26.36
N LEU A 853 -17.13 9.55 25.88
CA LEU A 853 -17.29 8.11 25.96
C LEU A 853 -16.81 7.56 27.30
N ALA A 854 -17.65 6.75 27.94
CA ALA A 854 -17.26 6.02 29.14
C ALA A 854 -16.28 4.88 28.82
N ARG A 855 -15.35 4.60 29.74
CA ARG A 855 -14.50 3.40 29.66
C ARG A 855 -15.33 2.13 29.76
N SER A 856 -14.94 1.11 29.00
CA SER A 856 -15.44 -0.24 29.23
C SER A 856 -15.02 -0.76 30.61
N ARG A 857 -15.89 -1.58 31.22
CA ARG A 857 -15.55 -2.25 32.48
C ARG A 857 -14.39 -3.21 32.24
N THR A 858 -13.47 -3.26 33.19
CA THR A 858 -12.29 -4.13 33.13
C THR A 858 -12.38 -5.25 34.17
N GLY A 859 -11.74 -6.37 33.86
CA GLY A 859 -11.26 -7.35 34.83
C GLY A 859 -9.76 -7.15 35.08
N ILE A 860 -9.24 -7.80 36.13
CA ILE A 860 -7.81 -7.77 36.46
C ILE A 860 -7.23 -9.15 36.18
N LEU A 861 -6.20 -9.20 35.34
CA LEU A 861 -5.31 -10.36 35.23
C LEU A 861 -4.12 -10.14 36.16
N ARG A 862 -3.86 -11.09 37.06
CA ARG A 862 -2.63 -11.17 37.86
C ARG A 862 -1.92 -12.47 37.55
N GLY A 863 -0.67 -12.38 37.14
CA GLY A 863 0.12 -13.55 36.78
C GLY A 863 1.38 -13.69 37.60
N ARG A 864 1.97 -14.89 37.58
CA ARG A 864 3.39 -15.11 37.91
C ARG A 864 4.09 -15.84 36.79
N VAL A 865 5.29 -15.42 36.43
CA VAL A 865 6.18 -16.12 35.51
C VAL A 865 7.19 -16.93 36.33
N LEU A 866 7.18 -18.25 36.15
CA LEU A 866 8.02 -19.19 36.90
C LEU A 866 8.88 -20.03 35.95
N ASP A 867 10.01 -20.50 36.46
CA ASP A 867 10.87 -21.48 35.80
C ASP A 867 10.20 -22.86 35.85
N THR A 868 9.93 -23.48 34.71
CA THR A 868 9.27 -24.80 34.69
C THR A 868 10.07 -25.89 35.43
N LEU A 869 11.40 -25.78 35.49
CA LEU A 869 12.26 -26.79 36.11
C LEU A 869 12.35 -26.63 37.63
N THR A 870 12.55 -25.40 38.12
CA THR A 870 12.77 -25.14 39.55
C THR A 870 11.52 -24.69 40.30
N GLY A 871 10.51 -24.16 39.58
CA GLY A 871 9.35 -23.50 40.17
C GLY A 871 9.67 -22.13 40.77
N GLU A 872 10.91 -21.65 40.64
CA GLU A 872 11.34 -20.34 41.12
C GLU A 872 10.75 -19.22 40.24
N PRO A 873 10.47 -18.04 40.80
CA PRO A 873 10.07 -16.90 40.00
C PRO A 873 11.15 -16.44 39.02
N ILE A 874 10.72 -15.94 37.87
CA ILE A 874 11.60 -15.33 36.88
C ILE A 874 11.41 -13.81 36.94
N GLU A 875 12.36 -13.12 37.55
CA GLU A 875 12.48 -11.67 37.50
C GLU A 875 12.77 -11.20 36.06
N ASP A 876 12.30 -10.01 35.71
CA ASP A 876 12.51 -9.35 34.42
C ASP A 876 11.94 -10.09 33.20
N ALA A 877 11.02 -11.04 33.41
CA ALA A 877 10.28 -11.64 32.32
C ALA A 877 9.40 -10.59 31.64
N LEU A 878 9.55 -10.44 30.32
CA LEU A 878 8.74 -9.54 29.50
C LEU A 878 7.43 -10.25 29.15
N VAL A 879 6.30 -9.65 29.53
CA VAL A 879 4.96 -10.15 29.25
C VAL A 879 4.22 -9.15 28.38
N ARG A 880 3.68 -9.59 27.25
CA ARG A 880 2.97 -8.77 26.28
C ARG A 880 1.55 -9.29 26.07
N VAL A 881 0.59 -8.39 25.93
CA VAL A 881 -0.82 -8.73 25.74
C VAL A 881 -1.39 -8.05 24.51
N TRP A 882 -2.03 -8.84 23.68
CA TRP A 882 -2.81 -8.41 22.52
C TRP A 882 -4.27 -8.78 22.72
N ARG A 883 -5.17 -7.95 22.21
CA ARG A 883 -6.58 -8.30 22.10
C ARG A 883 -6.78 -9.09 20.82
N GLY A 884 -7.43 -10.25 20.89
CA GLY A 884 -7.59 -11.15 19.75
C GLY A 884 -7.63 -12.61 20.15
N LYS A 885 -7.54 -13.49 19.15
CA LYS A 885 -7.53 -14.95 19.34
C LYS A 885 -6.72 -15.68 18.29
N LEU A 886 -6.54 -16.98 18.52
CA LEU A 886 -5.99 -17.88 17.51
C LEU A 886 -7.10 -18.30 16.55
N ASP A 887 -6.80 -18.32 15.26
CA ASP A 887 -7.64 -18.96 14.26
C ASP A 887 -7.62 -20.50 14.42
N PRO A 888 -8.48 -21.25 13.70
CA PRO A 888 -8.50 -22.71 13.74
C PRO A 888 -7.19 -23.41 13.31
N CYS A 889 -6.22 -22.68 12.74
CA CYS A 889 -4.90 -23.15 12.34
C CYS A 889 -3.76 -22.66 13.24
N GLY A 890 -4.06 -21.90 14.29
CA GLY A 890 -3.08 -21.36 15.24
C GLY A 890 -2.40 -20.07 14.80
N TYR A 891 -2.96 -19.32 13.83
CA TYR A 891 -2.52 -17.96 13.51
C TYR A 891 -3.17 -16.93 14.40
N TYR A 892 -2.45 -15.86 14.71
CA TYR A 892 -2.99 -14.74 15.45
C TYR A 892 -3.94 -13.93 14.58
N VAL A 893 -5.08 -13.60 15.16
CA VAL A 893 -6.01 -12.64 14.61
C VAL A 893 -6.16 -11.54 15.66
N ARG A 894 -5.46 -10.42 15.44
CA ARG A 894 -5.30 -9.36 16.44
C ARG A 894 -6.21 -8.18 16.12
N GLU A 895 -6.89 -7.72 17.17
CA GLU A 895 -7.70 -6.50 17.14
C GLU A 895 -6.85 -5.27 17.45
N GLY A 896 -5.91 -5.38 18.41
CA GLY A 896 -5.07 -4.26 18.82
C GLY A 896 -4.11 -4.60 19.95
N TRP A 897 -3.08 -3.76 20.10
CA TRP A 897 -2.05 -3.87 21.13
C TRP A 897 -2.57 -3.42 22.49
N VAL A 898 -2.48 -4.22 23.55
CA VAL A 898 -3.00 -3.79 24.86
C VAL A 898 -1.91 -3.18 25.73
N GLY A 899 -0.78 -3.86 25.87
CA GLY A 899 0.30 -3.40 26.74
C GLY A 899 1.34 -4.48 27.06
N GLU A 900 2.40 -4.04 27.71
CA GLU A 900 3.47 -4.90 28.22
C GLU A 900 3.75 -4.60 29.69
N GLU A 901 4.24 -5.61 30.40
CA GLU A 901 4.67 -5.54 31.79
C GLU A 901 5.97 -6.34 31.94
N ILE A 902 6.82 -5.89 32.86
CA ILE A 902 8.04 -6.59 33.26
C ILE A 902 7.78 -7.24 34.61
N ALA A 903 7.99 -8.54 34.71
CA ALA A 903 7.75 -9.29 35.93
C ALA A 903 8.69 -8.83 37.06
N ASP A 904 8.13 -8.63 38.26
CA ASP A 904 8.91 -8.20 39.43
C ASP A 904 9.85 -9.32 39.97
N THR A 905 10.56 -9.04 41.08
CA THR A 905 11.43 -10.02 41.77
C THR A 905 10.73 -11.31 42.22
N GLU A 906 9.40 -11.28 42.36
CA GLU A 906 8.57 -12.46 42.66
C GLU A 906 7.91 -13.04 41.40
N GLY A 907 8.37 -12.62 40.21
CA GLY A 907 7.87 -13.00 38.91
C GLY A 907 6.46 -12.50 38.61
N LYS A 908 5.92 -11.55 39.39
CA LYS A 908 4.52 -11.12 39.27
C LYS A 908 4.35 -10.08 38.18
N PHE A 909 3.20 -10.13 37.50
CA PHE A 909 2.74 -9.08 36.58
C PHE A 909 1.23 -8.87 36.74
N SER A 910 0.71 -7.74 36.23
CA SER A 910 -0.73 -7.48 36.24
C SER A 910 -1.20 -6.60 35.10
N PHE A 911 -2.36 -6.93 34.52
CA PHE A 911 -3.03 -6.11 33.52
C PHE A 911 -4.48 -5.83 33.94
N SER A 912 -4.94 -4.61 33.64
CA SER A 912 -6.37 -4.26 33.70
C SER A 912 -6.95 -4.35 32.29
N LEU A 913 -7.71 -5.40 32.00
CA LEU A 913 -8.17 -5.76 30.66
C LEU A 913 -9.68 -5.59 30.54
N ALA A 914 -10.17 -5.01 29.45
CA ALA A 914 -11.61 -4.99 29.18
C ALA A 914 -12.15 -6.41 28.93
N GLU A 915 -13.46 -6.60 29.00
CA GLU A 915 -14.07 -7.88 28.64
C GLU A 915 -13.71 -8.28 27.19
N GLY A 916 -13.29 -9.53 26.99
CA GLY A 916 -12.93 -10.05 25.66
C GLY A 916 -11.93 -11.21 25.66
N GLU A 917 -11.52 -11.59 24.45
CA GLU A 917 -10.48 -12.60 24.17
C GLU A 917 -9.11 -11.93 23.98
N TYR A 918 -8.08 -12.55 24.54
CA TYR A 918 -6.71 -12.02 24.56
C TYR A 918 -5.69 -13.11 24.25
N LEU A 919 -4.57 -12.65 23.72
CA LEU A 919 -3.35 -13.40 23.48
C LEU A 919 -2.25 -12.81 24.37
N LEU A 920 -1.64 -13.63 25.22
CA LEU A 920 -0.51 -13.25 26.04
C LEU A 920 0.72 -14.04 25.62
N SER A 921 1.82 -13.33 25.42
CA SER A 921 3.13 -13.90 25.16
C SER A 921 4.10 -13.49 26.26
N ALA A 922 5.01 -14.39 26.63
CA ALA A 922 6.02 -14.14 27.64
C ALA A 922 7.39 -14.67 27.20
N THR A 923 8.44 -13.92 27.51
CA THR A 923 9.84 -14.30 27.27
C THR A 923 10.74 -13.80 28.40
N ALA A 924 11.90 -14.43 28.60
CA ALA A 924 12.85 -14.04 29.62
C ALA A 924 14.31 -14.34 29.23
N CYS A 925 15.20 -13.43 29.60
CA CYS A 925 16.65 -13.62 29.63
C CYS A 925 17.17 -13.02 30.94
N THR A 926 17.91 -13.82 31.70
CA THR A 926 18.61 -13.38 32.92
C THR A 926 20.11 -13.50 32.66
N GLU A 927 20.97 -12.90 33.50
CA GLU A 927 22.43 -12.90 33.31
C GLU A 927 23.06 -14.28 33.07
N SER A 928 22.41 -15.37 33.51
CA SER A 928 22.89 -16.75 33.35
C SER A 928 21.96 -17.70 32.59
N ARG A 929 20.71 -17.31 32.28
CA ARG A 929 19.71 -18.23 31.72
C ARG A 929 18.87 -17.58 30.63
N ARG A 930 18.56 -18.35 29.59
CA ARG A 930 17.60 -17.96 28.55
C ARG A 930 16.39 -18.86 28.60
N TYR A 931 15.24 -18.31 28.26
CA TYR A 931 13.97 -19.03 28.27
C TYR A 931 13.36 -19.05 26.87
N LYS A 932 12.67 -20.15 26.53
CA LYS A 932 11.89 -20.22 25.31
C LYS A 932 10.58 -19.48 25.54
N SER A 933 10.22 -18.59 24.61
CA SER A 933 8.97 -17.85 24.64
C SER A 933 7.76 -18.79 24.68
N LYS A 934 6.69 -18.33 25.32
CA LYS A 934 5.43 -19.06 25.45
C LYS A 934 4.26 -18.16 25.21
N GLU A 935 3.21 -18.72 24.61
CA GLU A 935 2.03 -17.98 24.23
C GLU A 935 0.75 -18.70 24.62
N ILE A 936 -0.23 -17.94 25.11
CA ILE A 936 -1.47 -18.45 25.69
C ILE A 936 -2.64 -17.56 25.27
N SER A 937 -3.76 -18.17 24.89
CA SER A 937 -5.03 -17.49 24.72
C SER A 937 -5.90 -17.61 25.98
N PHE A 938 -6.66 -16.57 26.29
CA PHE A 938 -7.57 -16.55 27.43
C PHE A 938 -8.70 -15.54 27.23
N THR A 939 -9.73 -15.63 28.07
CA THR A 939 -10.89 -14.73 28.08
C THR A 939 -10.99 -14.04 29.43
N VAL A 940 -11.35 -12.76 29.42
CA VAL A 940 -11.57 -11.95 30.63
C VAL A 940 -13.02 -11.50 30.68
N CYS A 941 -13.69 -11.69 31.81
CA CYS A 941 -15.01 -11.11 32.08
C CYS A 941 -14.89 -9.77 32.82
N ALA A 942 -15.88 -8.88 32.64
CA ALA A 942 -15.92 -7.63 33.38
C ALA A 942 -16.05 -7.86 34.90
N GLY A 943 -15.19 -7.19 35.70
CA GLY A 943 -15.18 -7.30 37.16
C GLY A 943 -14.60 -8.61 37.71
N GLU A 944 -14.09 -9.49 36.84
CA GLU A 944 -13.35 -10.69 37.23
C GLU A 944 -11.95 -10.32 37.72
N GLU A 945 -11.45 -11.04 38.74
CA GLU A 945 -10.02 -11.07 39.07
C GLU A 945 -9.51 -12.50 38.79
N ARG A 946 -8.62 -12.60 37.80
CA ARG A 946 -8.08 -13.86 37.31
C ARG A 946 -6.62 -14.00 37.73
N HIS A 947 -6.28 -15.14 38.33
CA HIS A 947 -4.93 -15.46 38.77
C HIS A 947 -4.35 -16.61 37.93
N GLU A 948 -3.21 -16.39 37.29
CA GLU A 948 -2.60 -17.35 36.39
C GLU A 948 -1.12 -17.59 36.72
N ILE A 949 -0.64 -18.81 36.47
CA ILE A 949 0.78 -19.16 36.60
C ILE A 949 1.30 -19.54 35.22
N TYR A 950 2.31 -18.81 34.78
CA TYR A 950 2.96 -18.97 33.49
C TYR A 950 4.33 -19.57 33.70
N THR A 951 4.54 -20.81 33.26
CA THR A 951 5.86 -21.44 33.35
C THR A 951 6.60 -21.29 32.02
N LEU A 952 7.84 -20.80 32.07
CA LEU A 952 8.75 -20.74 30.93
C LEU A 952 9.80 -21.85 31.02
N ASP A 953 10.03 -22.51 29.90
CA ASP A 953 11.05 -23.54 29.80
C ASP A 953 12.42 -22.90 29.62
N ARG A 954 13.40 -23.33 30.43
CA ARG A 954 14.80 -23.02 30.14
C ARG A 954 15.15 -23.50 28.74
N ALA A 955 15.77 -22.61 27.98
CA ALA A 955 16.12 -22.89 26.61
C ALA A 955 17.47 -23.60 26.52
N ALA A 956 17.57 -24.52 25.57
CA ALA A 956 18.84 -24.89 24.95
C ALA A 956 19.04 -24.02 23.69
N SER A 957 20.29 -23.90 23.24
CA SER A 957 20.63 -23.11 22.05
C SER A 957 21.15 -24.01 20.92
N ILE A 958 20.64 -23.80 19.72
CA ILE A 958 21.16 -24.42 18.50
C ILE A 958 21.90 -23.34 17.74
N LYS A 959 23.21 -23.52 17.58
CA LYS A 959 24.09 -22.57 16.89
C LYS A 959 24.79 -23.21 15.73
N GLY A 960 25.17 -22.40 14.76
CA GLY A 960 25.82 -22.96 13.60
C GLY A 960 26.20 -21.97 12.53
N LYS A 961 26.70 -22.55 11.45
CA LYS A 961 26.98 -21.84 10.21
C LYS A 961 26.53 -22.68 9.05
N ILE A 962 25.74 -22.07 8.17
CA ILE A 962 25.39 -22.61 6.87
C ILE A 962 26.37 -22.02 5.87
N THR A 963 26.99 -22.90 5.10
CA THR A 963 27.87 -22.55 3.99
C THR A 963 27.15 -22.92 2.70
N PHE A 964 27.40 -22.19 1.61
CA PHE A 964 26.60 -22.29 0.39
C PHE A 964 27.50 -22.47 -0.83
N ALA A 965 27.03 -23.23 -1.82
CA ALA A 965 27.56 -23.18 -3.17
C ALA A 965 27.06 -21.89 -3.83
N GLY A 966 27.97 -20.96 -4.16
CA GLY A 966 27.63 -19.68 -4.80
C GLY A 966 27.23 -18.56 -3.83
N SER A 967 26.16 -17.82 -4.15
CA SER A 967 25.70 -16.66 -3.38
C SER A 967 24.81 -17.04 -2.20
N PHE A 968 24.82 -16.21 -1.16
CA PHE A 968 23.92 -16.34 -0.01
C PHE A 968 22.45 -16.30 -0.47
N PRO A 969 21.58 -17.26 -0.08
CA PRO A 969 20.17 -17.22 -0.41
C PRO A 969 19.48 -16.08 0.35
N PRO A 970 18.77 -15.15 -0.32
CA PRO A 970 18.05 -14.07 0.35
C PRO A 970 16.99 -14.63 1.31
N ASP A 971 16.78 -14.02 2.47
CA ASP A 971 15.76 -14.43 3.47
C ASP A 971 15.78 -15.94 3.81
N LEU A 972 16.97 -16.49 4.08
CA LEU A 972 17.09 -17.88 4.53
C LEU A 972 16.72 -17.98 6.02
N THR A 973 15.96 -19.01 6.38
CA THR A 973 15.49 -19.24 7.75
C THR A 973 15.83 -20.66 8.20
N MET A 974 16.29 -20.82 9.43
CA MET A 974 16.40 -22.14 10.07
C MET A 974 15.15 -22.42 10.89
N VAL A 975 14.54 -23.59 10.68
CA VAL A 975 13.30 -23.99 11.35
C VAL A 975 13.53 -25.22 12.22
N LEU A 976 13.11 -25.16 13.47
CA LEU A 976 13.06 -26.30 14.38
C LEU A 976 11.64 -26.86 14.41
N LYS A 977 11.50 -28.14 14.10
CA LYS A 977 10.21 -28.85 14.05
C LYS A 977 10.11 -29.90 15.15
N ARG A 978 8.93 -30.09 15.73
CA ARG A 978 8.67 -31.14 16.74
C ARG A 978 8.87 -32.54 16.15
N TYR A 979 9.52 -33.42 16.92
CA TYR A 979 9.83 -34.81 16.55
C TYR A 979 9.12 -35.83 17.48
N PRO A 980 8.61 -36.97 16.97
CA PRO A 980 8.60 -37.40 15.58
C PRO A 980 7.72 -36.50 14.71
N LEU A 981 8.18 -36.21 13.50
CA LEU A 981 7.41 -35.46 12.52
C LEU A 981 6.16 -36.28 12.15
N LYS A 982 5.00 -35.85 12.63
CA LYS A 982 3.70 -36.30 12.11
C LYS A 982 3.23 -35.25 11.11
N GLY A 983 3.01 -35.63 9.85
CA GLY A 983 2.74 -34.67 8.76
C GLY A 983 3.88 -33.65 8.63
N LYS A 984 3.55 -32.35 8.57
CA LYS A 984 4.55 -31.26 8.50
C LYS A 984 5.26 -30.92 9.82
N GLY A 985 4.78 -31.45 10.96
CA GLY A 985 5.32 -31.15 12.29
C GLY A 985 5.07 -29.71 12.76
N GLU A 986 4.78 -29.56 14.05
CA GLU A 986 4.68 -28.26 14.74
C GLU A 986 6.01 -27.51 14.66
N THR A 987 5.99 -26.23 14.28
CA THR A 987 7.17 -25.37 14.37
C THR A 987 7.38 -24.95 15.81
N LEU A 988 8.54 -25.24 16.37
CA LEU A 988 8.91 -24.88 17.73
C LEU A 988 9.70 -23.56 17.78
N SER A 989 10.52 -23.33 16.77
CA SER A 989 11.30 -22.09 16.61
C SER A 989 11.64 -21.91 15.13
N SER A 990 11.83 -20.65 14.72
CA SER A 990 12.18 -20.27 13.37
C SER A 990 12.97 -18.98 13.43
N ALA A 991 14.23 -18.97 12.97
CA ALA A 991 15.07 -17.78 13.03
C ALA A 991 15.71 -17.47 11.67
N PRO A 992 15.73 -16.19 11.26
CA PRO A 992 16.51 -15.73 10.12
C PRO A 992 17.99 -16.10 10.25
N VAL A 993 18.62 -16.45 9.14
CA VAL A 993 20.06 -16.71 9.04
C VAL A 993 20.75 -15.40 8.68
N ARG A 994 21.82 -15.05 9.40
CA ARG A 994 22.63 -13.85 9.13
C ARG A 994 23.34 -13.97 7.78
N ARG A 995 23.70 -12.83 7.18
CA ARG A 995 24.40 -12.77 5.87
C ARG A 995 25.73 -13.54 5.82
N ASP A 996 26.39 -13.72 6.96
CA ASP A 996 27.63 -14.49 7.07
C ASP A 996 27.39 -16.02 7.19
N GLY A 997 26.12 -16.44 7.10
CA GLY A 997 25.66 -17.82 7.21
C GLY A 997 25.40 -18.29 8.64
N THR A 998 25.67 -17.47 9.65
CA THR A 998 25.47 -17.88 11.05
C THR A 998 24.01 -17.80 11.47
N TYR A 999 23.63 -18.66 12.41
CA TYR A 999 22.29 -18.69 12.96
C TYR A 999 22.33 -19.07 14.45
N GLU A 1000 21.27 -18.70 15.16
CA GLU A 1000 21.04 -19.12 16.53
C GLU A 1000 19.53 -19.21 16.77
N CYS A 1001 19.06 -20.37 17.26
CA CYS A 1001 17.69 -20.58 17.69
C CYS A 1001 17.65 -21.08 19.13
N LEU A 1002 16.58 -20.74 19.85
CA LEU A 1002 16.26 -21.31 21.14
C LEU A 1002 15.23 -22.44 21.01
N ILE A 1003 15.34 -23.44 21.89
CA ILE A 1003 14.39 -24.55 22.00
C ILE A 1003 14.12 -24.87 23.47
N GLY A 1004 12.89 -25.22 23.83
CA GLY A 1004 12.58 -25.64 25.19
C GLY A 1004 13.25 -26.99 25.52
N PHE A 1005 13.78 -27.16 26.74
CA PHE A 1005 14.43 -28.41 27.17
C PHE A 1005 13.49 -29.64 27.16
N GLN A 1006 12.18 -29.41 27.19
CA GLN A 1006 11.18 -30.46 27.13
C GLN A 1006 10.95 -30.96 25.70
N ASP A 1007 11.29 -30.14 24.71
CA ASP A 1007 11.01 -30.44 23.33
C ASP A 1007 11.99 -31.45 22.76
N ARG A 1008 11.44 -32.34 21.93
CA ARG A 1008 12.20 -33.15 21.00
C ARG A 1008 11.99 -32.61 19.60
N PHE A 1009 13.07 -32.39 18.86
CA PHE A 1009 13.01 -31.65 17.59
C PHE A 1009 13.88 -32.25 16.48
N CYS A 1010 13.68 -31.79 15.26
CA CYS A 1010 14.59 -31.94 14.13
C CYS A 1010 14.85 -30.58 13.49
N ILE A 1011 15.97 -30.46 12.77
CA ILE A 1011 16.36 -29.22 12.10
C ILE A 1011 15.94 -29.33 10.63
N LEU A 1012 15.23 -28.29 10.17
CA LEU A 1012 14.79 -28.15 8.79
C LEU A 1012 15.30 -26.82 8.24
N ILE A 1013 15.98 -26.87 7.09
CA ILE A 1013 16.40 -25.69 6.34
C ILE A 1013 15.92 -25.91 4.91
N GLU A 1014 14.96 -25.13 4.48
CA GLU A 1014 14.33 -25.22 3.16
C GLU A 1014 14.38 -23.85 2.49
N LYS A 1015 14.73 -23.85 1.20
CA LYS A 1015 14.72 -22.64 0.38
C LYS A 1015 14.60 -23.06 -1.08
N GLU A 1016 13.60 -22.52 -1.77
CA GLU A 1016 13.30 -22.86 -3.15
C GLU A 1016 14.49 -22.62 -4.08
N GLY A 1017 14.99 -23.68 -4.73
CA GLY A 1017 16.20 -23.66 -5.58
C GLY A 1017 17.44 -24.24 -4.93
N TRP A 1018 17.34 -24.59 -3.65
CA TRP A 1018 18.38 -25.27 -2.90
C TRP A 1018 17.90 -26.64 -2.44
N GLN A 1019 18.86 -27.53 -2.22
CA GLN A 1019 18.60 -28.85 -1.67
C GLN A 1019 18.24 -28.71 -0.20
N GLY A 1020 16.97 -28.93 0.14
CA GLY A 1020 16.48 -28.88 1.52
C GLY A 1020 17.26 -29.82 2.45
N ILE A 1021 17.57 -29.33 3.64
CA ILE A 1021 18.23 -30.11 4.70
C ILE A 1021 17.20 -30.50 5.74
N LYS A 1022 17.12 -31.80 5.99
CA LYS A 1022 16.34 -32.38 7.07
C LYS A 1022 17.26 -33.24 7.95
N ASP A 1023 17.60 -32.73 9.13
CA ASP A 1023 18.45 -33.41 10.10
C ASP A 1023 17.60 -33.94 11.25
N THR A 1024 17.32 -35.24 11.21
CA THR A 1024 16.49 -35.96 12.19
C THR A 1024 17.30 -36.59 13.33
N ASN A 1025 18.61 -36.35 13.40
CA ASN A 1025 19.51 -37.06 14.31
C ASN A 1025 19.42 -38.59 14.16
N GLY A 1026 19.52 -39.09 12.92
CA GLY A 1026 19.37 -40.53 12.63
C GLY A 1026 18.00 -41.09 13.06
N ASP A 1027 16.93 -40.32 12.82
CA ASP A 1027 15.55 -40.63 13.17
C ASP A 1027 15.30 -40.86 14.68
N GLN A 1028 16.11 -40.24 15.53
CA GLN A 1028 15.89 -40.23 16.98
C GLN A 1028 15.25 -38.91 17.47
N GLY A 1029 15.43 -37.84 16.70
CA GLY A 1029 15.22 -36.46 17.12
C GLY A 1029 16.33 -35.99 18.07
N TYR A 1030 16.53 -34.67 18.13
CA TYR A 1030 17.34 -34.01 19.13
C TYR A 1030 16.52 -33.78 20.40
N ARG A 1031 17.15 -33.96 21.56
CA ARG A 1031 16.62 -33.55 22.86
C ARG A 1031 17.80 -33.03 23.68
N LEU A 1032 17.72 -31.79 24.11
CA LEU A 1032 18.82 -31.09 24.76
C LEU A 1032 18.46 -30.80 26.23
N ALA A 1033 19.47 -30.81 27.10
CA ALA A 1033 19.33 -30.35 28.47
C ALA A 1033 19.20 -28.82 28.52
N PRO A 1034 18.65 -28.24 29.62
CA PRO A 1034 18.66 -26.80 29.82
C PRO A 1034 20.06 -26.21 29.62
N GLU A 1035 20.15 -25.06 28.94
CA GLU A 1035 21.40 -24.32 28.70
C GLU A 1035 22.44 -25.06 27.83
N GLU A 1036 22.13 -26.27 27.35
CA GLU A 1036 22.98 -27.01 26.42
C GLU A 1036 23.08 -26.28 25.08
N ILE A 1037 24.26 -26.31 24.47
CA ILE A 1037 24.50 -25.73 23.15
C ILE A 1037 24.79 -26.85 22.14
N LEU A 1038 23.93 -26.97 21.15
CA LEU A 1038 24.12 -27.86 20.01
C LEU A 1038 24.73 -27.08 18.84
N TYR A 1039 25.96 -27.42 18.46
CA TYR A 1039 26.59 -26.89 17.25
C TYR A 1039 26.27 -27.76 16.05
N ARG A 1040 25.71 -27.15 15.00
CA ARG A 1040 25.48 -27.79 13.70
C ARG A 1040 25.97 -26.93 12.56
N HIS A 1041 26.66 -27.54 11.62
CA HIS A 1041 27.15 -26.87 10.43
C HIS A 1041 26.58 -27.58 9.22
N TYR A 1042 26.12 -26.78 8.27
CA TYR A 1042 25.43 -27.29 7.11
C TYR A 1042 26.06 -26.73 5.84
N PHE A 1043 25.97 -27.50 4.77
CA PHE A 1043 26.36 -27.06 3.43
C PHE A 1043 25.14 -27.15 2.52
N PHE A 1044 24.68 -26.00 2.04
CA PHE A 1044 23.53 -25.85 1.17
C PHE A 1044 24.00 -25.85 -0.30
N ARG A 1045 23.50 -26.80 -1.08
CA ARG A 1045 23.78 -26.93 -2.52
C ARG A 1045 22.61 -26.41 -3.33
N THR A 1046 22.89 -25.85 -4.50
CA THR A 1046 21.86 -25.51 -5.48
C THR A 1046 21.33 -26.78 -6.15
N ASN A 1047 20.04 -26.83 -6.46
CA ASN A 1047 19.42 -28.01 -7.11
C ASN A 1047 19.98 -28.29 -8.53
N ASP A 1048 20.64 -27.30 -9.17
CA ASP A 1048 21.27 -27.45 -10.49
C ASP A 1048 22.60 -28.24 -10.47
N GLU A 1049 23.16 -28.53 -9.29
CA GLU A 1049 24.43 -29.29 -9.12
C GLU A 1049 24.22 -30.77 -8.74
N SER A 1050 22.98 -31.28 -8.78
CA SER A 1050 22.62 -32.69 -8.63
C SER A 1050 22.14 -33.28 -9.95
#